data_AF-A0A4P9XTK3-F1
#
_entry.id   AF-A0A4P9XTK3-F1
#
_cell.length_a   1.000
_cell.length_b   1.000
_cell.length_c   1.000
_cell.angle_alpha   90.00
_cell.angle_beta   90.00
_cell.angle_gamma   90.00
#
_symmetry.space_group_name_H-M   'P 1'
#
loop_
_entity.id
_entity.type
_entity.pdbx_description
1 polymer ?
#
loop_
_entity_poly.entity_id
_entity_poly.type
_entity_poly.pdbx_seq_one_letter_code
_entity_poly.pdbx_strand_id
1 'polypeptide(L)'
;MHWFIKSVILLATTCIVLGVQVSATTDTVAASPWETDIGASTGLPHKAKVTAPAVVLVGGEVVLKMALTWPANKAYNGTKIPYRVVDHNDGSVVLAHGLFNSSTQADELASEVNLPPFVLPGSGAFSLSVHLGSDSHSAAAANLLIVITLITKQVLMALFCGVFLSATLVNFYNPFVGFLRAVDHYMVLALSDPDHDKVLLFTWFLAGLIALVQRSGGAEGLAVLVTKWATTRWRGLWVTFAMGMLIFFDGFASCLIVGTNMVQVTDTLHISREKLAFFVHATSSPPASLAPVSSWIGYEVGLIADELRKLGSTADPFMLFLSTIVSRFYPIFMIILLVVLNLLKRDFGPMLHAERRAFREGKVTPEASSKKKSKPISRGIIDSDSNVVKMHKMTLRQRVMGIFRRRSQSTRDCAQMCEIRTEDTESGENGASMHSEKAPLNVPTEASEAPTEDVIRPVDGKPRRWFNAVIPITLNVLLIVVGIFATGYHAALKMQQAGQDVSLDVNTVVSNGDSYGALIYASLFTSIVSITMYKAQRILAVKDSLSYWVVGVKEVFEPVLILILAWSIGLALSELRTAHFIVSVLHGSLDPRLLSTLIFLTSCVISFVTGTSWGTMAILFPLAIPLAAALRPNSEAMLVEAVSSILAGATFGDQCSPISDTSVMSALASKCPLAAHITTQLPYALLVAFASVAAGYLPVGYGLYSSSVGILVGTLFIFAFVHVFGSTVELAEGEIDASFVQRVRLLVAASVDACKRK
;
A
#
# COMPACT_ATOMS: atom_id res chain seq x y z
N MET A 1 9.46 -18.70 0.26
CA MET A 1 10.67 -17.90 -0.05
C MET A 1 11.74 -18.69 -0.81
N HIS A 2 12.29 -19.79 -0.27
CA HIS A 2 13.32 -20.58 -0.99
C HIS A 2 12.80 -21.27 -2.28
N TRP A 3 11.54 -21.73 -2.28
CA TRP A 3 10.85 -22.24 -3.47
C TRP A 3 10.63 -21.14 -4.52
N PHE A 4 10.18 -19.96 -4.08
CA PHE A 4 9.95 -18.77 -4.91
C PHE A 4 11.23 -18.24 -5.57
N ILE A 5 12.34 -18.14 -4.82
CA ILE A 5 13.65 -17.72 -5.34
C ILE A 5 14.23 -18.76 -6.31
N LYS A 6 14.05 -20.06 -6.06
CA LYS A 6 14.46 -21.12 -7.00
C LYS A 6 13.64 -21.08 -8.29
N SER A 7 12.33 -20.79 -8.22
CA SER A 7 11.50 -20.61 -9.41
C SER A 7 11.96 -19.39 -10.24
N VAL A 8 12.27 -18.26 -9.59
CA VAL A 8 12.77 -17.03 -10.24
C VAL A 8 14.12 -17.25 -10.94
N ILE A 9 15.04 -18.01 -10.33
CA ILE A 9 16.36 -18.32 -10.92
C ILE A 9 16.23 -19.33 -12.07
N LEU A 10 15.32 -20.31 -11.96
CA LEU A 10 15.09 -21.32 -13.02
C LEU A 10 14.36 -20.72 -14.24
N LEU A 11 13.49 -19.71 -14.03
CA LEU A 11 12.74 -19.01 -15.07
C LEU A 11 13.60 -18.02 -15.89
N ALA A 12 14.71 -17.53 -15.34
CA ALA A 12 15.61 -16.58 -16.00
C ALA A 12 16.55 -17.23 -17.05
N THR A 13 16.63 -18.57 -17.10
CA THR A 13 17.67 -19.30 -17.88
C THR A 13 17.19 -20.00 -19.15
N THR A 14 15.92 -19.87 -19.56
CA THR A 14 15.39 -20.57 -20.75
C THR A 14 14.85 -19.60 -21.80
N CYS A 15 15.71 -19.10 -22.67
CA CYS A 15 15.33 -18.55 -23.98
C CYS A 15 16.12 -19.27 -25.07
N ILE A 16 15.42 -19.70 -26.13
CA ILE A 16 16.03 -19.99 -27.43
C ILE A 16 15.57 -18.85 -28.34
N VAL A 17 16.50 -17.98 -28.72
CA VAL A 17 16.26 -16.96 -29.74
C VAL A 17 16.51 -17.62 -31.10
N LEU A 18 15.48 -17.74 -31.92
CA LEU A 18 15.61 -18.17 -33.32
C LEU A 18 15.56 -16.94 -34.22
N GLY A 19 16.69 -16.60 -34.83
CA GLY A 19 16.80 -15.52 -35.81
C GLY A 19 16.75 -16.07 -37.24
N VAL A 20 15.99 -15.43 -38.12
CA VAL A 20 15.94 -15.72 -39.57
C VAL A 20 16.29 -14.45 -40.34
N GLN A 21 17.17 -14.55 -41.32
CA GLN A 21 17.42 -13.46 -42.28
C GLN A 21 16.56 -13.70 -43.53
N VAL A 22 15.80 -12.67 -43.95
CA VAL A 22 14.93 -12.74 -45.13
C VAL A 22 15.26 -11.55 -46.03
N SER A 23 15.80 -11.80 -47.22
CA SER A 23 16.13 -10.75 -48.19
C SER A 23 15.09 -10.72 -49.31
N ALA A 24 14.49 -9.56 -49.58
CA ALA A 24 13.52 -9.38 -50.66
C ALA A 24 13.94 -8.25 -51.59
N THR A 25 13.86 -8.46 -52.91
CA THR A 25 14.01 -7.40 -53.92
C THR A 25 12.74 -7.31 -54.77
N THR A 26 12.50 -6.17 -55.40
CA THR A 26 11.23 -5.78 -56.05
C THR A 26 10.65 -6.80 -57.03
N ASP A 27 11.45 -7.71 -57.58
CA ASP A 27 10.99 -8.73 -58.53
C ASP A 27 11.35 -10.18 -58.14
N THR A 28 12.06 -10.41 -57.03
CA THR A 28 12.40 -11.77 -56.55
C THR A 28 12.50 -11.85 -55.03
N VAL A 29 11.89 -12.90 -54.47
CA VAL A 29 11.98 -13.27 -53.06
C VAL A 29 12.80 -14.55 -52.98
N ALA A 30 13.96 -14.49 -52.33
CA ALA A 30 14.75 -15.69 -52.01
C ALA A 30 14.81 -15.84 -50.49
N ALA A 31 14.11 -16.84 -49.96
CA ALA A 31 14.24 -17.29 -48.58
C ALA A 31 14.86 -18.70 -48.60
N SER A 32 15.97 -18.92 -47.89
CA SER A 32 16.53 -20.26 -47.73
C SER A 32 15.67 -21.08 -46.73
N PRO A 33 15.34 -22.34 -47.03
CA PRO A 33 14.66 -23.22 -46.08
C PRO A 33 15.54 -23.51 -44.85
N TRP A 34 14.94 -23.48 -43.66
CA TRP A 34 15.59 -23.91 -42.42
C TRP A 34 14.75 -24.96 -41.71
N GLU A 35 15.40 -26.00 -41.19
CA GLU A 35 14.84 -26.91 -40.19
C GLU A 35 15.69 -26.74 -38.93
N THR A 36 15.09 -26.41 -37.77
CA THR A 36 15.81 -26.46 -36.48
C THR A 36 15.00 -27.26 -35.46
N ASP A 37 15.67 -28.21 -34.81
CA ASP A 37 15.10 -29.01 -33.71
C ASP A 37 15.12 -28.20 -32.41
N ILE A 38 13.95 -28.01 -31.79
CA ILE A 38 13.81 -27.31 -30.51
C ILE A 38 14.10 -28.30 -29.37
N GLY A 39 15.30 -28.20 -28.79
CA GLY A 39 15.81 -29.10 -27.76
C GLY A 39 15.01 -29.17 -26.44
N ALA A 40 15.23 -30.26 -25.69
CA ALA A 40 14.39 -30.83 -24.63
C ALA A 40 14.10 -30.01 -23.34
N SER A 41 14.48 -28.74 -23.23
CA SER A 41 14.42 -28.00 -21.95
C SER A 41 13.23 -27.06 -21.76
N THR A 42 12.31 -26.95 -22.73
CA THR A 42 11.30 -25.87 -22.75
C THR A 42 9.86 -26.31 -22.54
N GLY A 43 9.58 -27.62 -22.42
CA GLY A 43 8.20 -28.13 -22.33
C GLY A 43 7.37 -27.96 -23.61
N LEU A 44 7.93 -27.35 -24.66
CA LEU A 44 7.36 -27.29 -26.01
C LEU A 44 7.57 -28.64 -26.73
N PRO A 45 6.74 -29.00 -27.73
CA PRO A 45 6.91 -30.23 -28.50
C PRO A 45 8.29 -30.33 -29.13
N HIS A 46 8.96 -31.48 -28.96
CA HIS A 46 10.35 -31.76 -29.34
C HIS A 46 10.71 -31.58 -30.83
N LYS A 47 9.76 -31.23 -31.70
CA LYS A 47 9.93 -31.10 -33.16
C LYS A 47 8.91 -30.11 -33.71
N ALA A 48 9.12 -28.81 -33.54
CA ALA A 48 8.39 -27.82 -34.33
C ALA A 48 9.19 -27.57 -35.61
N LYS A 49 8.62 -27.89 -36.78
CA LYS A 49 9.24 -27.59 -38.06
C LYS A 49 8.68 -26.26 -38.56
N VAL A 50 9.56 -25.29 -38.78
CA VAL A 50 9.20 -23.99 -39.33
C VAL A 50 9.57 -23.98 -40.80
N THR A 51 8.58 -23.84 -41.66
CA THR A 51 8.84 -23.77 -43.11
C THR A 51 9.16 -22.32 -43.49
N ALA A 52 10.06 -22.10 -44.46
CA ALA A 52 10.49 -20.75 -44.86
C ALA A 52 9.28 -19.83 -45.14
N PRO A 53 9.35 -18.55 -44.73
CA PRO A 53 8.24 -17.66 -44.94
C PRO A 53 8.01 -17.43 -46.44
N ALA A 54 6.81 -17.76 -46.95
CA ALA A 54 6.42 -17.39 -48.30
C ALA A 54 5.98 -15.93 -48.30
N VAL A 55 6.64 -15.10 -49.10
CA VAL A 55 6.29 -13.69 -49.26
C VAL A 55 5.29 -13.56 -50.41
N VAL A 56 4.11 -13.03 -50.13
CA VAL A 56 3.05 -12.78 -51.13
C VAL A 56 2.79 -11.28 -51.19
N LEU A 57 2.87 -10.70 -52.39
CA LEU A 57 2.47 -9.32 -52.64
C LEU A 57 0.96 -9.27 -52.85
N VAL A 58 0.23 -8.58 -51.97
CA VAL A 58 -1.21 -8.38 -52.08
C VAL A 58 -1.47 -6.87 -52.12
N GLY A 59 -1.84 -6.34 -53.29
CA GLY A 59 -2.23 -4.92 -53.42
C GLY A 59 -1.13 -3.89 -53.12
N GLY A 60 0.15 -4.25 -53.23
CA GLY A 60 1.28 -3.38 -52.87
C GLY A 60 1.78 -3.56 -51.43
N GLU A 61 1.12 -4.42 -50.64
CA GLU A 61 1.54 -4.79 -49.28
C GLU A 61 2.24 -6.15 -49.29
N VAL A 62 3.22 -6.32 -48.40
CA VAL A 62 4.01 -7.54 -48.28
C VAL A 62 3.41 -8.41 -47.18
N VAL A 63 2.97 -9.61 -47.54
CA VAL A 63 2.40 -10.60 -46.63
C VAL A 63 3.39 -11.75 -46.46
N LEU A 64 3.88 -11.96 -45.24
CA LEU A 64 4.72 -13.11 -44.89
C LEU A 64 3.83 -14.26 -44.37
N LYS A 65 3.90 -15.43 -44.99
CA LYS A 65 3.21 -16.65 -44.54
C LYS A 65 4.20 -17.63 -43.92
N MET A 66 3.95 -18.12 -42.71
CA MET A 66 4.82 -19.08 -42.02
C MET A 66 4.02 -20.33 -41.63
N ALA A 67 4.50 -21.52 -41.98
CA ALA A 67 3.87 -22.77 -41.57
C ALA A 67 4.57 -23.36 -40.35
N LEU A 68 3.81 -23.57 -39.27
CA LEU A 68 4.25 -24.24 -38.05
C LEU A 68 3.62 -25.64 -38.00
N THR A 69 4.45 -26.69 -38.01
CA THR A 69 3.98 -28.08 -37.89
C THR A 69 4.34 -28.67 -36.53
N TRP A 70 3.34 -29.23 -35.84
CA TRP A 70 3.46 -29.87 -34.53
C TRP A 70 3.40 -31.41 -34.66
N PRO A 71 4.07 -32.19 -33.79
CA PRO A 71 3.98 -33.65 -33.82
C PRO A 71 2.58 -34.13 -33.39
N ALA A 72 2.13 -35.23 -33.98
CA ALA A 72 0.74 -35.71 -34.05
C ALA A 72 0.00 -36.07 -32.73
N ASN A 73 0.46 -35.65 -31.55
CA ASN A 73 -0.16 -36.03 -30.27
C ASN A 73 -0.17 -34.94 -29.18
N LYS A 74 0.04 -33.67 -29.53
CA LYS A 74 -0.15 -32.53 -28.60
C LYS A 74 -0.86 -31.40 -29.35
N ALA A 75 -2.14 -31.18 -29.06
CA ALA A 75 -2.86 -30.02 -29.59
C ALA A 75 -2.20 -28.74 -29.07
N TYR A 76 -1.85 -27.84 -29.98
CA TYR A 76 -1.38 -26.51 -29.63
C TYR A 76 -2.55 -25.72 -29.05
N ASN A 77 -2.52 -25.48 -27.73
CA ASN A 77 -3.65 -24.91 -27.01
C ASN A 77 -3.65 -23.37 -27.13
N GLY A 78 -3.93 -22.85 -28.33
CA GLY A 78 -4.37 -21.47 -28.55
C GLY A 78 -3.44 -20.32 -28.11
N THR A 79 -2.21 -20.58 -27.65
CA THR A 79 -1.28 -19.51 -27.24
C THR A 79 -0.87 -18.70 -28.48
N LYS A 80 -1.05 -17.38 -28.46
CA LYS A 80 -0.62 -16.55 -29.58
C LYS A 80 0.91 -16.39 -29.53
N ILE A 81 1.62 -16.70 -30.63
CA ILE A 81 3.09 -16.61 -30.66
C ILE A 81 3.51 -15.19 -31.02
N PRO A 82 4.35 -14.51 -30.22
CA PRO A 82 4.84 -13.16 -30.56
C PRO A 82 5.92 -13.19 -31.65
N TYR A 83 5.92 -12.19 -32.54
CA TYR A 83 6.94 -12.02 -33.59
C TYR A 83 7.44 -10.56 -33.68
N ARG A 84 8.67 -10.37 -34.18
CA ARG A 84 9.25 -9.05 -34.49
C ARG A 84 10.02 -9.08 -35.81
N VAL A 85 9.71 -8.14 -36.69
CA VAL A 85 10.41 -7.84 -37.95
C VAL A 85 11.27 -6.61 -37.71
N VAL A 86 12.57 -6.70 -37.99
CA VAL A 86 13.54 -5.62 -37.82
C VAL A 86 14.26 -5.35 -39.14
N ASP A 87 14.53 -4.08 -39.42
CA ASP A 87 15.40 -3.69 -40.53
C ASP A 87 16.81 -4.30 -40.36
N HIS A 88 17.36 -4.86 -41.44
CA HIS A 88 18.70 -5.47 -41.42
C HIS A 88 19.81 -4.41 -41.25
N ASN A 89 19.61 -3.20 -41.77
CA ASN A 89 20.64 -2.16 -41.77
C ASN A 89 20.70 -1.40 -40.45
N ASP A 90 19.56 -1.29 -39.75
CA ASP A 90 19.46 -0.64 -38.45
C ASP A 90 18.62 -1.52 -37.51
N GLY A 91 19.30 -2.44 -36.81
CA GLY A 91 18.71 -3.45 -35.90
C GLY A 91 17.90 -2.87 -34.72
N SER A 92 17.76 -1.54 -34.66
CA SER A 92 16.94 -0.79 -33.73
C SER A 92 15.52 -0.50 -34.25
N VAL A 93 15.31 -0.50 -35.57
CA VAL A 93 14.05 -0.11 -36.22
C VAL A 93 13.11 -1.31 -36.36
N VAL A 94 12.02 -1.28 -35.60
CA VAL A 94 10.95 -2.29 -35.66
C VAL A 94 10.02 -1.97 -36.80
N LEU A 95 10.01 -2.82 -37.83
CA LEU A 95 9.14 -2.64 -39.00
C LEU A 95 7.75 -3.21 -38.76
N ALA A 96 7.66 -4.31 -38.00
CA ALA A 96 6.40 -4.89 -37.57
C ALA A 96 6.60 -5.74 -36.31
N HIS A 97 5.61 -5.75 -35.43
CA HIS A 97 5.54 -6.69 -34.31
C HIS A 97 4.09 -7.10 -34.10
N GLY A 98 3.85 -8.31 -33.59
CA GLY A 98 2.48 -8.79 -33.44
C GLY A 98 2.40 -10.19 -32.90
N LEU A 99 1.21 -10.78 -33.05
CA LEU A 99 0.85 -12.06 -32.47
C LEU A 99 0.27 -12.96 -33.56
N PHE A 100 0.83 -14.15 -33.69
CA PHE A 100 0.30 -15.21 -34.53
C PHE A 100 -1.06 -15.68 -33.99
N ASN A 101 -2.10 -15.59 -34.82
CA ASN A 101 -3.45 -16.05 -34.51
C ASN A 101 -3.66 -17.41 -35.22
N SER A 102 -3.89 -18.50 -34.49
CA SER A 102 -4.21 -19.78 -35.14
C SER A 102 -5.59 -19.65 -35.78
N SER A 103 -5.70 -19.82 -37.09
CA SER A 103 -7.00 -20.00 -37.74
C SER A 103 -7.65 -21.26 -37.18
N THR A 104 -8.89 -21.09 -36.75
CA THR A 104 -9.76 -22.15 -36.23
C THR A 104 -10.12 -23.11 -37.35
N GLN A 105 -9.37 -24.19 -37.50
CA GLN A 105 -9.86 -25.45 -38.07
C GLN A 105 -9.00 -26.59 -37.54
N ALA A 106 -9.50 -27.24 -36.49
CA ALA A 106 -9.04 -28.55 -36.07
C ALA A 106 -9.49 -29.55 -37.14
N ASP A 107 -8.57 -30.02 -37.98
CA ASP A 107 -8.53 -31.41 -38.46
C ASP A 107 -7.41 -31.73 -39.47
N GLU A 108 -6.59 -30.77 -39.91
CA GLU A 108 -5.40 -31.10 -40.71
C GLU A 108 -4.09 -30.63 -40.07
N LEU A 109 -3.13 -31.56 -40.11
CA LEU A 109 -1.81 -31.53 -39.49
C LEU A 109 -0.86 -30.56 -40.23
N ALA A 110 -1.22 -29.28 -40.35
CA ALA A 110 -0.34 -28.18 -40.74
C ALA A 110 -1.03 -26.84 -40.45
N SER A 111 -0.72 -26.20 -39.32
CA SER A 111 -1.20 -24.83 -39.08
C SER A 111 -0.32 -23.83 -39.84
N GLU A 112 -0.71 -23.50 -41.07
CA GLU A 112 -0.24 -22.28 -41.74
C GLU A 112 -0.70 -21.06 -40.96
N VAL A 113 0.24 -20.15 -40.65
CA VAL A 113 -0.05 -18.92 -39.92
C VAL A 113 0.45 -17.72 -40.73
N ASN A 114 -0.44 -16.78 -40.99
CA ASN A 114 -0.16 -15.60 -41.82
C ASN A 114 0.15 -14.39 -40.92
N LEU A 115 1.21 -13.66 -41.26
CA LEU A 115 1.45 -12.34 -40.70
C LEU A 115 0.48 -11.32 -41.35
N PRO A 116 -0.03 -10.33 -40.59
CA PRO A 116 -0.81 -9.24 -41.18
C PRO A 116 0.03 -8.51 -42.24
N PRO A 117 -0.61 -8.00 -43.32
CA PRO A 117 0.11 -7.24 -44.35
C PRO A 117 0.80 -6.03 -43.73
N PHE A 118 2.03 -5.76 -44.15
CA PHE A 118 2.74 -4.53 -43.80
C PHE A 118 3.47 -3.98 -45.02
N VAL A 119 3.61 -2.66 -45.04
CA VAL A 119 4.26 -1.94 -46.15
C VAL A 119 5.76 -1.89 -45.90
N LEU A 120 6.55 -2.42 -46.83
CA LEU A 120 8.00 -2.27 -46.81
C LEU A 120 8.40 -0.89 -47.35
N PRO A 121 9.26 -0.13 -46.65
CA PRO A 121 9.84 1.08 -47.20
C PRO A 121 10.96 0.71 -48.18
N GLY A 122 10.61 0.53 -49.45
CA GLY A 122 11.57 0.34 -50.55
C GLY A 122 12.27 -1.03 -50.60
N SER A 123 13.26 -1.14 -51.51
CA SER A 123 14.07 -2.34 -51.71
C SER A 123 15.15 -2.48 -50.63
N GLY A 124 15.10 -3.55 -49.81
CA GLY A 124 16.05 -3.78 -48.72
C GLY A 124 16.06 -5.22 -48.21
N ALA A 125 17.14 -5.61 -47.52
CA ALA A 125 17.23 -6.88 -46.79
C ALA A 125 16.62 -6.70 -45.39
N PHE A 126 15.97 -7.72 -44.84
CA PHE A 126 15.31 -7.64 -43.54
C PHE A 126 15.70 -8.82 -42.65
N SER A 127 15.64 -8.65 -41.33
CA SER A 127 15.81 -9.75 -40.38
C SER A 127 14.51 -10.01 -39.64
N LEU A 128 13.99 -11.23 -39.77
CA LEU A 128 12.81 -11.71 -39.06
C LEU A 128 13.26 -12.50 -37.84
N SER A 129 13.05 -11.95 -36.65
CA SER A 129 13.31 -12.66 -35.41
C SER A 129 12.01 -13.20 -34.82
N VAL A 130 11.86 -14.52 -34.77
CA VAL A 130 10.68 -15.17 -34.17
C VAL A 130 11.07 -15.66 -32.79
N HIS A 131 10.50 -15.03 -31.75
CA HIS A 131 10.77 -15.40 -30.37
C HIS A 131 9.77 -16.46 -29.92
N LEU A 132 10.18 -17.72 -29.98
CA LEU A 132 9.47 -18.83 -29.32
C LEU A 132 9.81 -18.82 -27.83
N GLY A 133 9.29 -17.85 -27.10
CA GLY A 133 9.40 -17.76 -25.64
C GLY A 133 8.17 -18.36 -24.97
N SER A 134 8.35 -19.15 -23.91
CA SER A 134 7.25 -19.45 -23.00
C SER A 134 6.80 -18.16 -22.29
N ASP A 135 5.52 -18.04 -21.99
CA ASP A 135 4.92 -16.90 -21.26
C ASP A 135 5.59 -16.61 -19.89
N SER A 136 6.52 -17.47 -19.46
CA SER A 136 7.37 -17.43 -18.25
C SER A 136 8.08 -16.11 -17.96
N HIS A 137 8.37 -15.31 -18.98
CA HIS A 137 9.15 -14.07 -18.81
C HIS A 137 8.33 -12.93 -18.21
N SER A 138 7.02 -12.94 -18.43
CA SER A 138 6.12 -11.88 -17.93
C SER A 138 5.99 -11.89 -16.39
N ALA A 139 5.93 -13.05 -15.75
CA ALA A 139 5.96 -13.12 -14.28
C ALA A 139 7.34 -12.88 -13.66
N ALA A 140 8.42 -13.01 -14.43
CA ALA A 140 9.73 -12.64 -13.92
C ALA A 140 9.73 -11.16 -13.51
N ALA A 141 9.10 -10.28 -14.29
CA ALA A 141 8.98 -8.86 -13.95
C ALA A 141 8.18 -8.61 -12.68
N ALA A 142 6.97 -9.17 -12.58
CA ALA A 142 6.08 -9.00 -11.43
C ALA A 142 6.67 -9.57 -10.13
N ASN A 143 7.23 -10.78 -10.19
CA ASN A 143 7.83 -11.42 -9.02
C ASN A 143 9.14 -10.73 -8.61
N LEU A 144 9.95 -10.28 -9.58
CA LEU A 144 11.17 -9.54 -9.28
C LEU A 144 10.86 -8.16 -8.70
N LEU A 145 9.79 -7.48 -9.15
CA LEU A 145 9.31 -6.25 -8.52
C LEU A 145 9.02 -6.46 -7.04
N ILE A 146 8.21 -7.47 -6.68
CA ILE A 146 7.90 -7.77 -5.28
C ILE A 146 9.18 -8.11 -4.49
N VAL A 147 10.08 -8.91 -5.07
CA VAL A 147 11.34 -9.27 -4.41
C VAL A 147 12.26 -8.06 -4.21
N ILE A 148 12.42 -7.21 -5.23
CA ILE A 148 13.20 -5.97 -5.16
C ILE A 148 12.62 -5.08 -4.06
N THR A 149 11.29 -4.87 -4.05
CA THR A 149 10.61 -4.11 -3.00
C THR A 149 10.92 -4.64 -1.61
N LEU A 150 10.87 -5.97 -1.41
CA LEU A 150 11.14 -6.59 -0.11
C LEU A 150 12.62 -6.47 0.31
N ILE A 151 13.55 -6.37 -0.64
CA ILE A 151 14.99 -6.24 -0.38
C ILE A 151 15.38 -4.77 -0.16
N THR A 152 14.99 -3.88 -1.07
CA THR A 152 15.37 -2.46 -1.06
C THR A 152 14.64 -1.68 0.01
N LYS A 153 13.43 -2.11 0.38
CA LYS A 153 12.51 -1.37 1.28
C LYS A 153 12.25 0.06 0.81
N GLN A 154 12.41 0.31 -0.50
CA GLN A 154 12.23 1.62 -1.12
C GLN A 154 11.34 1.45 -2.34
N VAL A 155 10.11 1.94 -2.24
CA VAL A 155 9.08 1.71 -3.26
C VAL A 155 9.39 2.47 -4.54
N LEU A 156 9.83 3.72 -4.46
CA LEU A 156 10.17 4.52 -5.64
C LEU A 156 11.24 3.83 -6.50
N MET A 157 12.31 3.34 -5.88
CA MET A 157 13.34 2.57 -6.57
C MET A 157 12.80 1.27 -7.13
N ALA A 158 11.96 0.55 -6.38
CA ALA A 158 11.40 -0.72 -6.84
C ALA A 158 10.47 -0.54 -8.05
N LEU A 159 9.60 0.46 -8.03
CA LEU A 159 8.73 0.79 -9.15
C LEU A 159 9.53 1.20 -10.37
N PHE A 160 10.51 2.09 -10.23
CA PHE A 160 11.38 2.46 -11.35
C PHE A 160 12.15 1.27 -11.92
N CYS A 161 12.74 0.43 -11.05
CA CYS A 161 13.39 -0.81 -11.49
C CYS A 161 12.40 -1.78 -12.15
N GLY A 162 11.15 -1.81 -11.71
CA GLY A 162 10.08 -2.61 -12.31
C GLY A 162 9.70 -2.13 -13.71
N VAL A 163 9.52 -0.82 -13.91
CA VAL A 163 9.33 -0.22 -15.25
C VAL A 163 10.53 -0.53 -16.12
N PHE A 164 11.74 -0.27 -15.63
CA PHE A 164 12.99 -0.51 -16.34
C PHE A 164 13.15 -1.96 -16.79
N LEU A 165 12.93 -2.90 -15.88
CA LEU A 165 13.02 -4.32 -16.18
C LEU A 165 11.95 -4.75 -17.18
N SER A 166 10.71 -4.31 -16.98
CA SER A 166 9.60 -4.63 -17.88
C SER A 166 9.87 -4.08 -19.28
N ALA A 167 10.33 -2.83 -19.38
CA ALA A 167 10.78 -2.22 -20.62
C ALA A 167 11.95 -2.99 -21.25
N THR A 168 12.91 -3.45 -20.46
CA THR A 168 14.03 -4.26 -20.95
C THR A 168 13.53 -5.60 -21.52
N LEU A 169 12.57 -6.25 -20.86
CA LEU A 169 11.97 -7.50 -21.34
C LEU A 169 11.19 -7.30 -22.64
N VAL A 170 10.39 -6.23 -22.73
CA VAL A 170 9.67 -5.86 -23.97
C VAL A 170 10.65 -5.55 -25.10
N ASN A 171 11.78 -4.89 -24.78
CA ASN A 171 12.81 -4.51 -25.73
C ASN A 171 13.92 -5.56 -25.88
N PHE A 172 13.54 -6.85 -25.87
CA PHE A 172 14.42 -7.97 -26.23
C PHE A 172 15.67 -8.09 -25.35
N TYR A 173 15.52 -7.86 -24.05
CA TYR A 173 16.60 -7.90 -23.07
C TYR A 173 17.72 -6.87 -23.31
N ASN A 174 17.47 -5.82 -24.10
CA ASN A 174 18.43 -4.72 -24.25
C ASN A 174 18.24 -3.70 -23.11
N PRO A 175 19.14 -3.66 -22.11
CA PRO A 175 18.97 -2.79 -20.94
C PRO A 175 19.13 -1.31 -21.31
N PHE A 176 19.93 -0.96 -22.32
CA PHE A 176 20.10 0.45 -22.69
C PHE A 176 18.82 1.00 -23.31
N VAL A 177 18.23 0.27 -24.26
CA VAL A 177 16.95 0.64 -24.86
C VAL A 177 15.83 0.57 -23.82
N GLY A 178 15.82 -0.45 -22.96
CA GLY A 178 14.88 -0.57 -21.85
C GLY A 178 14.91 0.63 -20.90
N PHE A 179 16.10 1.17 -20.59
CA PHE A 179 16.25 2.38 -19.78
C PHE A 179 15.66 3.61 -20.46
N LEU A 180 15.98 3.81 -21.74
CA LEU A 180 15.43 4.93 -22.51
C LEU A 180 13.90 4.83 -22.59
N ARG A 181 13.38 3.65 -22.94
CA ARG A 181 11.94 3.35 -23.04
C ARG A 181 11.19 3.50 -21.72
N ALA A 182 11.82 3.19 -20.59
CA ALA A 182 11.23 3.42 -19.28
C ALA A 182 10.84 4.89 -19.08
N VAL A 183 11.68 5.82 -19.54
CA VAL A 183 11.50 7.26 -19.36
C VAL A 183 10.77 7.90 -20.54
N ASP A 184 11.23 7.69 -21.77
CA ASP A 184 10.73 8.39 -22.97
C ASP A 184 9.39 7.85 -23.49
N HIS A 185 9.06 6.59 -23.17
CA HIS A 185 7.86 5.93 -23.66
C HIS A 185 6.87 5.70 -22.53
N TYR A 186 7.18 4.85 -21.54
CA TYR A 186 6.19 4.47 -20.53
C TYR A 186 5.81 5.63 -19.60
N MET A 187 6.79 6.40 -19.08
CA MET A 187 6.48 7.56 -18.23
C MET A 187 5.79 8.70 -18.99
N VAL A 188 6.18 8.96 -20.23
CA VAL A 188 5.52 9.99 -21.05
C VAL A 188 4.10 9.59 -21.41
N LEU A 189 3.85 8.33 -21.80
CA LEU A 189 2.51 7.81 -22.06
C LEU A 189 1.64 7.85 -20.80
N ALA A 190 2.19 7.49 -19.65
CA ALA A 190 1.49 7.60 -18.37
C ALA A 190 1.07 9.06 -18.07
N LEU A 191 1.91 10.05 -18.40
CA LEU A 191 1.61 11.47 -18.17
C LEU A 191 0.70 12.11 -19.23
N SER A 192 0.70 11.58 -20.46
CA SER A 192 -0.05 12.14 -21.59
C SER A 192 -1.52 11.71 -21.61
N ASP A 193 -1.95 10.96 -20.61
CA ASP A 193 -3.30 10.44 -20.53
C ASP A 193 -4.30 11.48 -19.97
N PRO A 194 -5.41 11.79 -20.68
CA PRO A 194 -6.40 12.79 -20.26
C PRO A 194 -7.18 12.48 -18.98
N ASP A 195 -7.07 11.30 -18.40
CA ASP A 195 -7.65 11.02 -17.08
C ASP A 195 -6.59 11.10 -15.98
N HIS A 196 -5.33 10.76 -16.30
CA HIS A 196 -4.21 10.92 -15.39
C HIS A 196 -3.89 12.40 -15.12
N ASP A 197 -3.95 13.26 -16.13
CA ASP A 197 -3.73 14.71 -15.94
C ASP A 197 -4.77 15.34 -15.00
N LYS A 198 -6.04 14.93 -15.10
CA LYS A 198 -7.13 15.34 -14.20
C LYS A 198 -6.88 14.90 -12.77
N VAL A 199 -6.43 13.66 -12.56
CA VAL A 199 -6.05 13.13 -11.24
C VAL A 199 -4.93 13.96 -10.63
N LEU A 200 -3.89 14.28 -11.41
CA LEU A 200 -2.77 15.10 -10.95
C LEU A 200 -3.20 16.52 -10.58
N LEU A 201 -4.00 17.16 -11.44
CA LEU A 201 -4.53 18.51 -11.19
C LEU A 201 -5.37 18.57 -9.92
N PHE A 202 -6.31 17.64 -9.76
CA PHE A 202 -7.12 17.55 -8.55
C PHE A 202 -6.25 17.36 -7.30
N THR A 203 -5.27 16.45 -7.37
CA THR A 203 -4.36 16.16 -6.24
C THR A 203 -3.62 17.42 -5.80
N TRP A 204 -3.14 18.24 -6.75
CA TRP A 204 -2.49 19.51 -6.45
C TRP A 204 -3.45 20.54 -5.84
N PHE A 205 -4.66 20.71 -6.40
CA PHE A 205 -5.65 21.64 -5.85
C PHE A 205 -6.10 21.26 -4.45
N LEU A 206 -6.32 19.97 -4.20
CA LEU A 206 -6.68 19.49 -2.87
C LEU A 206 -5.51 19.64 -1.89
N ALA A 207 -4.28 19.31 -2.29
CA ALA A 207 -3.11 19.46 -1.44
C ALA A 207 -2.85 20.92 -1.04
N GLY A 208 -2.96 21.84 -2.00
CA GLY A 208 -2.86 23.27 -1.71
C GLY A 208 -4.00 23.80 -0.83
N LEU A 209 -5.24 23.30 -1.00
CA LEU A 209 -6.36 23.60 -0.10
C LEU A 209 -6.07 23.13 1.33
N ILE A 210 -5.56 21.91 1.49
CA ILE A 210 -5.21 21.32 2.79
C ILE A 210 -4.12 22.18 3.47
N ALA A 211 -3.08 22.57 2.74
CA ALA A 211 -2.03 23.46 3.24
C ALA A 211 -2.57 24.81 3.72
N LEU A 212 -3.50 25.40 2.96
CA LEU A 212 -4.19 26.64 3.33
C LEU A 212 -4.98 26.48 4.64
N VAL A 213 -5.72 25.37 4.79
CA VAL A 213 -6.48 25.06 6.02
C VAL A 213 -5.56 24.89 7.22
N GLN A 214 -4.45 24.15 7.07
CA GLN A 214 -3.44 23.99 8.13
C GLN A 214 -2.81 25.33 8.52
N ARG A 215 -2.37 26.13 7.54
CA ARG A 215 -1.75 27.45 7.80
C ARG A 215 -2.70 28.45 8.46
N SER A 216 -4.01 28.34 8.19
CA SER A 216 -5.03 29.20 8.80
C SER A 216 -5.25 28.96 10.30
N GLY A 217 -4.71 27.86 10.85
CA GLY A 217 -4.98 27.43 12.22
C GLY A 217 -6.37 26.86 12.44
N GLY A 218 -7.07 26.47 11.36
CA GLY A 218 -8.43 25.95 11.43
C GLY A 218 -8.51 24.62 12.18
N ALA A 219 -7.55 23.72 11.93
CA ALA A 219 -7.48 22.40 12.55
C ALA A 219 -7.12 22.49 14.05
N GLU A 220 -6.22 23.39 14.45
CA GLU A 220 -5.93 23.68 15.87
C GLU A 220 -7.11 24.38 16.55
N GLY A 221 -7.80 25.29 15.86
CA GLY A 221 -9.01 25.93 16.39
C GLY A 221 -10.12 24.93 16.68
N LEU A 222 -10.22 23.90 15.84
CA LEU A 222 -11.14 22.78 16.01
C LEU A 222 -10.70 21.88 17.18
N ALA A 223 -9.40 21.60 17.31
CA ALA A 223 -8.83 20.89 18.46
C ALA A 223 -9.22 21.55 19.79
N VAL A 224 -9.04 22.87 19.92
CA VAL A 224 -9.31 23.64 21.15
C VAL A 224 -10.79 23.59 21.56
N LEU A 225 -11.72 23.42 20.60
CA LEU A 225 -13.13 23.31 20.90
C LEU A 225 -13.44 21.99 21.64
N VAL A 226 -12.84 20.89 21.17
CA VAL A 226 -13.14 19.54 21.64
C VAL A 226 -12.35 19.21 22.91
N THR A 227 -11.14 19.78 23.09
CA THR A 227 -10.31 19.54 24.29
C THR A 227 -10.96 19.95 25.60
N LYS A 228 -11.89 20.92 25.59
CA LYS A 228 -12.65 21.34 26.81
C LYS A 228 -13.48 20.21 27.42
N TRP A 229 -13.82 19.19 26.65
CA TRP A 229 -14.61 18.04 27.14
C TRP A 229 -13.75 16.94 27.77
N ALA A 230 -12.42 17.00 27.61
CA ALA A 230 -11.46 16.02 28.12
C ALA A 230 -11.21 16.18 29.63
N THR A 231 -12.24 15.89 30.44
CA THR A 231 -12.22 16.07 31.91
C THR A 231 -11.82 14.81 32.67
N THR A 232 -12.02 13.63 32.09
CA THR A 232 -11.68 12.33 32.70
C THR A 232 -10.89 11.49 31.69
N ARG A 233 -10.13 10.47 32.13
CA ARG A 233 -9.40 9.54 31.23
C ARG A 233 -10.22 9.09 30.04
N TRP A 234 -11.42 8.61 30.33
CA TRP A 234 -12.36 8.10 29.33
C TRP A 234 -12.83 9.20 28.36
N ARG A 235 -13.19 10.39 28.88
CA ARG A 235 -13.54 11.53 28.02
C ARG A 235 -12.34 12.01 27.21
N GLY A 236 -11.14 11.97 27.76
CA GLY A 236 -9.90 12.33 27.08
C GLY A 236 -9.66 11.47 25.85
N LEU A 237 -9.79 10.14 25.97
CA LEU A 237 -9.64 9.22 24.83
C LEU A 237 -10.77 9.36 23.79
N TRP A 238 -12.01 9.63 24.22
CA TRP A 238 -13.10 9.95 23.28
C TRP A 238 -12.85 11.25 22.52
N VAL A 239 -12.30 12.26 23.20
CA VAL A 239 -11.90 13.52 22.58
C VAL A 239 -10.75 13.29 21.59
N THR A 240 -9.72 12.53 21.96
CA THR A 240 -8.63 12.15 21.04
C THR A 240 -9.17 11.44 19.80
N PHE A 241 -10.05 10.44 20.01
CA PHE A 241 -10.69 9.70 18.92
C PHE A 241 -11.53 10.62 18.02
N ALA A 242 -12.42 11.43 18.60
CA ALA A 242 -13.27 12.34 17.85
C ALA A 242 -12.46 13.37 17.06
N MET A 243 -11.37 13.86 17.64
CA MET A 243 -10.49 14.82 16.99
C MET A 243 -9.78 14.21 15.77
N GLY A 244 -9.26 12.98 15.89
CA GLY A 244 -8.69 12.25 14.75
C GLY A 244 -9.72 11.94 13.66
N MET A 245 -10.92 11.51 14.05
CA MET A 245 -12.06 11.28 13.13
C MET A 245 -12.61 12.54 12.45
N LEU A 246 -12.16 13.73 12.85
CA LEU A 246 -12.60 15.02 12.33
C LEU A 246 -11.52 15.69 11.48
N ILE A 247 -10.25 15.43 11.78
CA ILE A 247 -9.07 15.94 11.05
C ILE A 247 -8.55 14.87 10.05
N PHE A 248 -9.32 13.81 9.81
CA PHE A 248 -8.94 12.66 8.96
C PHE A 248 -8.61 12.97 7.50
N PHE A 249 -8.90 14.17 7.01
CA PHE A 249 -8.68 14.53 5.61
C PHE A 249 -7.20 14.49 5.22
N ASP A 250 -6.28 14.60 6.18
CA ASP A 250 -4.85 14.42 5.95
C ASP A 250 -4.19 13.58 7.06
N GLY A 251 -3.52 12.49 6.66
CA GLY A 251 -2.93 11.54 7.60
C GLY A 251 -1.81 12.16 8.44
N PHE A 252 -0.94 12.97 7.83
CA PHE A 252 0.20 13.58 8.51
C PHE A 252 -0.23 14.69 9.48
N ALA A 253 -1.10 15.59 9.02
CA ALA A 253 -1.67 16.64 9.84
C ALA A 253 -2.51 16.08 10.98
N SER A 254 -3.29 15.01 10.74
CA SER A 254 -4.04 14.34 11.80
C SER A 254 -3.08 13.82 12.89
N CYS A 255 -1.99 13.15 12.51
CA CYS A 255 -0.98 12.66 13.47
C CYS A 255 -0.41 13.81 14.31
N LEU A 256 0.00 14.89 13.66
CA LEU A 256 0.67 15.99 14.32
C LEU A 256 -0.27 16.82 15.19
N ILE A 257 -1.43 17.21 14.66
CA ILE A 257 -2.34 18.13 15.33
C ILE A 257 -3.00 17.41 16.51
N VAL A 258 -3.45 16.17 16.35
CA VAL A 258 -4.01 15.39 17.45
C VAL A 258 -2.95 15.08 18.49
N GLY A 259 -1.78 14.57 18.08
CA GLY A 259 -0.69 14.25 18.99
C GLY A 259 -0.25 15.46 19.82
N THR A 260 0.14 16.56 19.18
CA THR A 260 0.69 17.74 19.87
C THR A 260 -0.30 18.42 20.81
N ASN A 261 -1.58 18.51 20.43
CA ASN A 261 -2.61 19.15 21.27
C ASN A 261 -3.07 18.23 22.41
N MET A 262 -3.05 16.90 22.23
CA MET A 262 -3.53 15.99 23.25
C MET A 262 -2.47 15.61 24.27
N VAL A 263 -1.16 15.70 23.99
CA VAL A 263 -0.09 15.32 24.95
C VAL A 263 -0.30 15.91 26.34
N GLN A 264 -0.50 17.24 26.46
CA GLN A 264 -0.65 17.88 27.77
C GLN A 264 -1.94 17.46 28.49
N VAL A 265 -3.02 17.31 27.72
CA VAL A 265 -4.33 16.89 28.23
C VAL A 265 -4.25 15.45 28.73
N THR A 266 -3.68 14.54 27.94
CA THR A 266 -3.55 13.13 28.29
C THR A 266 -2.56 12.89 29.42
N ASP A 267 -1.46 13.65 29.47
CA ASP A 267 -0.48 13.57 30.56
C ASP A 267 -1.16 13.95 31.90
N THR A 268 -1.99 15.00 31.91
CA THR A 268 -2.78 15.40 33.10
C THR A 268 -3.83 14.36 33.50
N LEU A 269 -4.35 13.60 32.53
CA LEU A 269 -5.28 12.50 32.76
C LEU A 269 -4.57 11.17 33.05
N HIS A 270 -3.23 11.16 33.16
CA HIS A 270 -2.41 9.97 33.38
C HIS A 270 -2.50 8.89 32.28
N ILE A 271 -2.90 9.24 31.06
CA ILE A 271 -2.94 8.29 29.93
C ILE A 271 -1.51 8.08 29.41
N SER A 272 -1.14 6.84 29.11
CA SER A 272 0.20 6.52 28.60
C SER A 272 0.44 7.14 27.22
N ARG A 273 1.68 7.55 26.94
CA ARG A 273 2.04 8.11 25.63
C ARG A 273 1.95 7.08 24.51
N GLU A 274 2.13 5.81 24.83
CA GLU A 274 1.89 4.69 23.93
C GLU A 274 0.43 4.62 23.50
N LYS A 275 -0.52 4.78 24.43
CA LYS A 275 -1.95 4.76 24.09
C LYS A 275 -2.38 6.00 23.32
N LEU A 276 -1.87 7.17 23.67
CA LEU A 276 -2.08 8.39 22.88
C LEU A 276 -1.58 8.17 21.44
N ALA A 277 -0.34 7.71 21.28
CA ALA A 277 0.27 7.47 19.96
C ALA A 277 -0.56 6.45 19.16
N PHE A 278 -1.04 5.38 19.79
CA PHE A 278 -1.94 4.42 19.15
C PHE A 278 -3.25 5.06 18.68
N PHE A 279 -3.93 5.85 19.51
CA PHE A 279 -5.19 6.52 19.12
C PHE A 279 -4.98 7.53 18.00
N VAL A 280 -3.93 8.34 18.09
CA VAL A 280 -3.53 9.30 17.05
C VAL A 280 -3.30 8.58 15.72
N HIS A 281 -2.55 7.47 15.76
CA HIS A 281 -2.20 6.73 14.57
C HIS A 281 -3.39 5.96 13.95
N ALA A 282 -4.20 5.32 14.80
CA ALA A 282 -5.36 4.56 14.36
C ALA A 282 -6.51 5.44 13.82
N THR A 283 -6.44 6.75 14.02
CA THR A 283 -7.40 7.73 13.50
C THR A 283 -6.84 8.61 12.37
N SER A 284 -5.60 8.38 11.93
CA SER A 284 -5.02 9.07 10.77
C SER A 284 -5.32 8.32 9.46
N SER A 285 -4.60 7.23 9.19
CA SER A 285 -4.71 6.50 7.90
C SER A 285 -6.04 5.77 7.71
N PRO A 286 -6.62 5.05 8.69
CA PRO A 286 -7.86 4.30 8.47
C PRO A 286 -9.08 5.15 8.05
N PRO A 287 -9.37 6.29 8.70
CA PRO A 287 -10.50 7.12 8.26
C PRO A 287 -10.19 7.89 6.96
N ALA A 288 -8.94 8.34 6.75
CA ALA A 288 -8.50 8.95 5.49
C ALA A 288 -8.73 8.02 4.29
N SER A 289 -8.44 6.73 4.51
CA SER A 289 -8.66 5.64 3.56
C SER A 289 -10.14 5.40 3.24
N LEU A 290 -11.07 5.59 4.18
CA LEU A 290 -12.50 5.33 3.96
C LEU A 290 -13.25 6.54 3.41
N ALA A 291 -12.70 7.74 3.57
CA ALA A 291 -13.43 8.95 3.32
C ALA A 291 -13.53 9.28 1.82
N PRO A 292 -14.72 9.70 1.32
CA PRO A 292 -14.89 10.18 -0.05
C PRO A 292 -14.08 11.43 -0.38
N VAL A 293 -13.68 12.19 0.64
CA VAL A 293 -12.87 13.40 0.49
C VAL A 293 -11.73 13.33 1.50
N SER A 294 -10.54 13.01 1.01
CA SER A 294 -9.30 12.95 1.77
C SER A 294 -8.09 13.14 0.85
N SER A 295 -6.90 13.28 1.40
CA SER A 295 -5.64 13.29 0.64
C SER A 295 -5.40 12.03 -0.18
N TRP A 296 -6.06 10.91 0.12
CA TRP A 296 -5.83 9.61 -0.56
C TRP A 296 -6.71 9.44 -1.79
N ILE A 297 -7.86 10.12 -1.87
CA ILE A 297 -8.90 9.84 -2.88
C ILE A 297 -8.38 9.99 -4.32
N GLY A 298 -7.58 11.02 -4.61
CA GLY A 298 -7.08 11.23 -5.97
C GLY A 298 -6.21 10.08 -6.46
N TYR A 299 -5.39 9.57 -5.56
CA TYR A 299 -4.50 8.45 -5.83
C TYR A 299 -5.25 7.12 -5.96
N GLU A 300 -6.15 6.81 -5.03
CA GLU A 300 -6.92 5.56 -5.07
C GLU A 300 -7.83 5.50 -6.30
N VAL A 301 -8.51 6.61 -6.63
CA VAL A 301 -9.34 6.71 -7.84
C VAL A 301 -8.49 6.62 -9.11
N GLY A 302 -7.31 7.26 -9.13
CA GLY A 302 -6.39 7.19 -10.27
C GLY A 302 -5.85 5.79 -10.54
N LEU A 303 -5.57 5.00 -9.50
CA LEU A 303 -5.18 3.59 -9.66
C LEU A 303 -6.35 2.71 -10.11
N ILE A 304 -7.56 2.93 -9.58
CA ILE A 304 -8.76 2.21 -9.99
C ILE A 304 -9.06 2.45 -11.47
N ALA A 305 -8.97 3.71 -11.91
CA ALA A 305 -9.29 4.11 -13.28
C ALA A 305 -8.36 3.46 -14.31
N ASP A 306 -7.06 3.44 -14.04
CA ASP A 306 -6.06 2.80 -14.91
C ASP A 306 -6.39 1.31 -15.11
N GLU A 307 -6.77 0.60 -14.04
CA GLU A 307 -7.13 -0.81 -14.14
C GLU A 307 -8.48 -1.04 -14.83
N LEU A 308 -9.52 -0.23 -14.54
CA LEU A 308 -10.81 -0.33 -15.22
C LEU A 308 -10.67 -0.13 -16.74
N ARG A 309 -9.82 0.80 -17.15
CA ARG A 309 -9.55 1.06 -18.57
C ARG A 309 -8.82 -0.09 -19.25
N LYS A 310 -7.81 -0.68 -18.61
CA LYS A 310 -7.14 -1.88 -19.14
C LYS A 310 -8.10 -3.04 -19.34
N LEU A 311 -9.15 -3.11 -18.52
CA LEU A 311 -10.23 -4.10 -18.63
C LEU A 311 -11.32 -3.71 -19.64
N GLY A 312 -11.28 -2.50 -20.21
CA GLY A 312 -12.32 -1.98 -21.11
C GLY A 312 -13.66 -1.70 -20.40
N SER A 313 -13.65 -1.51 -19.08
CA SER A 313 -14.85 -1.17 -18.31
C SER A 313 -15.21 0.30 -18.46
N THR A 314 -16.52 0.58 -18.58
CA THR A 314 -17.07 1.94 -18.62
C THR A 314 -17.55 2.42 -17.26
N ALA A 315 -17.25 1.70 -16.18
CA ALA A 315 -17.66 2.07 -14.83
C ALA A 315 -16.93 3.34 -14.36
N ASP A 316 -17.65 4.23 -13.68
CA ASP A 316 -17.02 5.41 -13.06
C ASP A 316 -16.07 4.98 -11.92
N PRO A 317 -14.78 5.37 -11.96
CA PRO A 317 -13.78 4.96 -10.96
C PRO A 317 -14.11 5.40 -9.53
N PHE A 318 -14.73 6.57 -9.37
CA PHE A 318 -15.10 7.09 -8.05
C PHE A 318 -16.30 6.32 -7.46
N MET A 319 -17.26 5.93 -8.29
CA MET A 319 -18.37 5.06 -7.89
C MET A 319 -17.88 3.66 -7.50
N LEU A 320 -16.93 3.09 -8.25
CA LEU A 320 -16.28 1.85 -7.84
C LEU A 320 -15.58 2.03 -6.49
N PHE A 321 -14.83 3.11 -6.30
CA PHE A 321 -14.21 3.44 -5.01
C PHE A 321 -15.26 3.45 -3.88
N LEU A 322 -16.39 4.14 -4.04
CA LEU A 322 -17.44 4.18 -3.02
C LEU A 322 -17.99 2.79 -2.68
N SER A 323 -18.15 1.92 -3.69
CA SER A 323 -18.59 0.53 -3.47
C SER A 323 -17.58 -0.30 -2.66
N THR A 324 -16.28 0.03 -2.73
CA THR A 324 -15.24 -0.68 -1.98
C THR A 324 -15.28 -0.41 -0.49
N ILE A 325 -15.83 0.74 -0.05
CA ILE A 325 -15.82 1.19 1.35
C ILE A 325 -16.37 0.10 2.28
N VAL A 326 -17.50 -0.53 1.93
CA VAL A 326 -18.14 -1.57 2.76
C VAL A 326 -17.27 -2.83 2.90
N SER A 327 -16.41 -3.12 1.93
CA SER A 327 -15.53 -4.30 1.93
C SER A 327 -14.12 -4.00 2.45
N ARG A 328 -13.83 -2.76 2.89
CA ARG A 328 -12.55 -2.38 3.51
C ARG A 328 -12.54 -2.75 5.00
N PHE A 329 -12.54 -4.06 5.28
CA PHE A 329 -12.71 -4.59 6.63
C PHE A 329 -11.67 -4.09 7.63
N TYR A 330 -10.39 -3.98 7.26
CA TYR A 330 -9.34 -3.58 8.20
C TYR A 330 -9.49 -2.15 8.73
N PRO A 331 -9.61 -1.10 7.88
CA PRO A 331 -9.87 0.26 8.36
C PRO A 331 -11.12 0.35 9.23
N ILE A 332 -12.21 -0.29 8.82
CA ILE A 332 -13.48 -0.30 9.55
C ILE A 332 -13.31 -0.94 10.93
N PHE A 333 -12.69 -2.12 10.99
CA PHE A 333 -12.44 -2.83 12.23
C PHE A 333 -11.45 -2.13 13.16
N MET A 334 -10.50 -1.36 12.62
CA MET A 334 -9.61 -0.54 13.44
C MET A 334 -10.37 0.59 14.16
N ILE A 335 -11.26 1.29 13.44
CA ILE A 335 -12.10 2.34 14.02
C ILE A 335 -13.05 1.73 15.07
N ILE A 336 -13.67 0.59 14.76
CA ILE A 336 -14.52 -0.16 15.70
C ILE A 336 -13.75 -0.60 16.93
N LEU A 337 -12.51 -1.07 16.78
CA LEU A 337 -11.66 -1.46 17.91
C LEU A 337 -11.44 -0.28 18.86
N LEU A 338 -11.13 0.92 18.37
CA LEU A 338 -10.98 2.11 19.22
C LEU A 338 -12.25 2.42 20.00
N VAL A 339 -13.42 2.34 19.34
CA VAL A 339 -14.72 2.51 19.98
C VAL A 339 -14.94 1.45 21.06
N VAL A 340 -14.65 0.18 20.78
CA VAL A 340 -14.80 -0.93 21.73
C VAL A 340 -13.87 -0.75 22.94
N LEU A 341 -12.61 -0.37 22.73
CA LEU A 341 -11.66 -0.11 23.83
C LEU A 341 -12.13 1.03 24.72
N ASN A 342 -12.66 2.11 24.13
CA ASN A 342 -13.21 3.23 24.88
C ASN A 342 -14.51 2.89 25.62
N LEU A 343 -15.40 2.08 25.03
CA LEU A 343 -16.64 1.65 25.67
C LEU A 343 -16.38 0.68 26.83
N LEU A 344 -15.53 -0.33 26.62
CA LEU A 344 -15.25 -1.36 27.61
C LEU A 344 -14.22 -0.92 28.66
N LYS A 345 -13.45 0.15 28.40
CA LYS A 345 -12.35 0.63 29.26
C LYS A 345 -11.36 -0.49 29.61
N ARG A 346 -11.10 -1.35 28.63
CA ARG A 346 -10.27 -2.54 28.75
C ARG A 346 -9.15 -2.51 27.73
N ASP A 347 -7.96 -2.84 28.19
CA ASP A 347 -6.77 -2.99 27.36
C ASP A 347 -6.17 -4.38 27.57
N PHE A 348 -5.28 -4.81 26.67
CA PHE A 348 -4.60 -6.10 26.77
C PHE A 348 -3.14 -6.00 26.28
N GLY A 349 -2.36 -7.04 26.56
CA GLY A 349 -0.98 -7.12 26.10
C GLY A 349 -0.07 -6.01 26.66
N PRO A 350 0.97 -5.58 25.91
CA PRO A 350 1.91 -4.56 26.37
C PRO A 350 1.27 -3.19 26.63
N MET A 351 0.20 -2.85 25.91
CA MET A 351 -0.52 -1.58 26.12
C MET A 351 -1.16 -1.50 27.51
N LEU A 352 -1.71 -2.61 28.01
CA LEU A 352 -2.26 -2.67 29.37
C LEU A 352 -1.20 -2.38 30.44
N HIS A 353 0.04 -2.84 30.23
CA HIS A 353 1.16 -2.57 31.14
C HIS A 353 1.53 -1.08 31.11
N ALA A 354 1.60 -0.48 29.91
CA ALA A 354 1.86 0.94 29.75
C ALA A 354 0.76 1.80 30.42
N GLU A 355 -0.51 1.45 30.24
CA GLU A 355 -1.63 2.17 30.87
C GLU A 355 -1.62 2.05 32.40
N ARG A 356 -1.27 0.90 32.95
CA ARG A 356 -1.15 0.73 34.41
C ARG A 356 0.00 1.50 35.00
N ARG A 357 1.16 1.50 34.34
CA ARG A 357 2.30 2.32 34.72
C ARG A 357 1.88 3.80 34.81
N ALA A 358 1.20 4.29 33.77
CA ALA A 358 0.73 5.66 33.73
C ALA A 358 -0.32 5.95 34.81
N PHE A 359 -1.28 5.06 35.03
CA PHE A 359 -2.36 5.23 36.01
C PHE A 359 -1.90 5.11 37.47
N ARG A 360 -1.03 4.15 37.81
CA ARG A 360 -0.62 3.87 39.20
C ARG A 360 0.59 4.67 39.65
N GLU A 361 1.59 4.78 38.78
CA GLU A 361 2.88 5.41 39.12
C GLU A 361 2.92 6.87 38.66
N GLY A 362 1.92 7.33 37.90
CA GLY A 362 1.95 8.64 37.25
C GLY A 362 2.96 8.76 36.11
N LYS A 363 3.69 7.68 35.78
CA LYS A 363 4.74 7.66 34.75
C LYS A 363 4.14 7.40 33.36
N VAL A 364 3.75 8.48 32.68
CA VAL A 364 3.12 8.44 31.35
C VAL A 364 4.10 8.06 30.23
N THR A 365 5.39 8.33 30.39
CA THR A 365 6.43 7.98 29.42
C THR A 365 6.98 6.58 29.65
N PRO A 366 7.28 5.81 28.58
CA PRO A 366 8.03 4.56 28.70
C PRO A 366 9.44 4.81 29.23
N GLU A 367 9.92 3.88 30.06
CA GLU A 367 11.30 3.89 30.53
C GLU A 367 12.22 3.65 29.32
N ALA A 368 13.17 4.57 29.10
CA ALA A 368 14.18 4.38 28.07
C ALA A 368 14.90 3.06 28.35
N SER A 369 14.89 2.13 27.39
CA SER A 369 15.62 0.87 27.54
C SER A 369 17.07 1.22 27.85
N SER A 370 17.51 1.02 29.09
CA SER A 370 18.91 1.23 29.42
C SER A 370 19.69 0.23 28.57
N LYS A 371 20.36 0.73 27.52
CA LYS A 371 21.54 0.04 27.01
C LYS A 371 22.46 0.00 28.22
N LYS A 372 22.58 -1.18 28.87
CA LYS A 372 23.63 -1.42 29.88
C LYS A 372 24.90 -0.82 29.30
N LYS A 373 25.39 0.28 29.89
CA LYS A 373 26.69 0.84 29.56
C LYS A 373 27.67 -0.32 29.73
N SER A 374 28.13 -0.89 28.63
CA SER A 374 29.28 -1.78 28.64
C SER A 374 30.39 -1.00 29.34
N LYS A 375 30.88 -1.53 30.47
CA LYS A 375 32.02 -0.94 31.18
C LYS A 375 33.11 -0.62 30.15
N PRO A 376 33.74 0.56 30.20
CA PRO A 376 34.86 0.85 29.33
C PRO A 376 35.92 -0.21 29.62
N ILE A 377 36.27 -1.00 28.60
CA ILE A 377 37.38 -1.93 28.67
C ILE A 377 38.62 -1.07 28.87
N SER A 378 39.21 -1.17 30.05
CA SER A 378 40.51 -0.57 30.35
C SER A 378 41.53 -1.08 29.33
N ARG A 379 42.23 -0.14 28.69
CA ARG A 379 43.34 -0.42 27.77
C ARG A 379 44.39 -1.28 28.47
N GLY A 380 44.42 -2.57 28.12
CA GLY A 380 45.53 -3.47 28.38
C GLY A 380 46.25 -3.74 27.07
N ILE A 381 47.44 -3.14 26.96
CA ILE A 381 48.65 -3.58 26.22
C ILE A 381 48.40 -4.53 25.05
N ILE A 382 48.65 -4.00 23.85
CA ILE A 382 48.84 -4.75 22.61
C ILE A 382 50.10 -5.59 22.78
N ASP A 383 49.96 -6.91 22.74
CA ASP A 383 51.05 -7.77 22.31
C ASP A 383 50.67 -8.39 20.96
N SER A 384 51.62 -8.31 20.05
CA SER A 384 51.55 -8.77 18.68
C SER A 384 51.68 -10.29 18.64
N ASP A 385 50.73 -10.99 18.03
CA ASP A 385 51.08 -11.89 16.94
C ASP A 385 49.89 -12.49 16.18
N SER A 386 50.18 -12.69 14.90
CA SER A 386 49.41 -13.28 13.82
C SER A 386 48.48 -14.47 14.17
N ASN A 387 47.26 -14.45 13.65
CA ASN A 387 46.89 -15.28 12.49
C ASN A 387 45.46 -15.07 12.01
N VAL A 388 45.39 -14.97 10.68
CA VAL A 388 44.24 -14.69 9.83
C VAL A 388 43.53 -16.02 9.50
N VAL A 389 42.24 -15.94 9.16
CA VAL A 389 41.40 -16.97 8.51
C VAL A 389 40.77 -18.04 9.41
N LYS A 390 39.50 -17.83 9.79
CA LYS A 390 38.37 -18.77 9.57
C LYS A 390 37.07 -18.18 10.12
N MET A 391 36.31 -17.50 9.26
CA MET A 391 34.88 -17.27 9.52
C MET A 391 34.09 -17.41 8.22
N HIS A 392 33.92 -18.67 7.81
CA HIS A 392 32.89 -19.06 6.85
C HIS A 392 32.34 -20.42 7.26
N LYS A 393 30.99 -20.50 7.28
CA LYS A 393 30.12 -21.62 7.66
C LYS A 393 29.65 -21.65 9.13
N MET A 394 28.58 -20.90 9.42
CA MET A 394 27.56 -21.36 10.36
C MET A 394 26.17 -21.16 9.74
N THR A 395 25.48 -22.27 9.52
CA THR A 395 24.15 -22.37 8.92
C THR A 395 23.05 -21.86 9.85
N LEU A 396 22.04 -21.23 9.24
CA LEU A 396 20.81 -20.65 9.81
C LEU A 396 20.09 -21.53 10.88
N ARG A 397 20.28 -22.85 10.81
CA ARG A 397 19.72 -23.83 11.76
C ARG A 397 20.27 -23.72 13.19
N GLN A 398 21.50 -23.24 13.37
CA GLN A 398 22.12 -23.07 14.69
C GLN A 398 21.67 -21.78 15.41
N ARG A 399 21.29 -20.73 14.68
CA ARG A 399 20.70 -19.51 15.27
C ARG A 399 19.28 -19.71 15.76
N VAL A 400 18.49 -20.56 15.10
CA VAL A 400 17.09 -20.82 15.48
C VAL A 400 16.99 -21.74 16.71
N MET A 401 17.90 -22.71 16.88
CA MET A 401 17.93 -23.55 18.10
C MET A 401 18.52 -22.84 19.33
N GLY A 402 19.37 -21.83 19.16
CA GLY A 402 19.88 -21.01 20.27
C GLY A 402 18.83 -20.11 20.93
N ILE A 403 17.75 -19.80 20.20
CA ILE A 403 16.63 -18.97 20.70
C ILE A 403 15.65 -19.80 21.54
N PHE A 404 15.51 -21.11 21.28
CA PHE A 404 14.65 -22.00 22.08
C PHE A 404 15.29 -22.48 23.39
N ARG A 405 16.62 -22.48 23.51
CA ARG A 405 17.33 -22.96 24.72
C ARG A 405 17.48 -21.88 25.81
N ARG A 406 17.09 -20.63 25.55
CA ARG A 406 17.11 -19.53 26.54
C ARG A 406 15.82 -19.40 27.37
N ARG A 407 14.83 -20.28 27.17
CA ARG A 407 13.54 -20.22 27.88
C ARG A 407 13.39 -21.20 29.06
N SER A 408 14.44 -21.95 29.44
CA SER A 408 14.39 -22.87 30.60
C SER A 408 15.36 -22.55 31.74
N GLN A 409 16.07 -21.41 31.71
CA GLN A 409 17.03 -21.03 32.75
C GLN A 409 16.60 -19.80 33.58
N SER A 410 15.50 -19.12 33.22
CA SER A 410 15.04 -17.91 33.94
C SER A 410 14.14 -18.21 35.15
N THR A 411 13.82 -19.47 35.43
CA THR A 411 12.99 -19.89 36.57
C THR A 411 13.79 -20.50 37.72
N ARG A 412 15.13 -20.52 37.66
CA ARG A 412 15.99 -20.97 38.77
C ARG A 412 16.70 -19.84 39.51
N ASP A 413 16.85 -18.66 38.92
CA ASP A 413 17.64 -17.57 39.50
C ASP A 413 16.83 -16.62 40.43
N CYS A 414 15.51 -16.80 40.53
CA CYS A 414 14.66 -16.04 41.48
C CYS A 414 14.55 -16.67 42.87
N ALA A 415 15.19 -17.82 43.13
CA ALA A 415 15.07 -18.54 44.40
C ALA A 415 16.28 -18.39 45.34
N GLN A 416 17.23 -17.48 45.07
CA GLN A 416 18.49 -17.44 45.83
C GLN A 416 19.00 -16.06 46.26
N MET A 417 18.15 -15.04 46.31
CA MET A 417 18.53 -13.72 46.85
C MET A 417 17.44 -13.16 47.78
N CYS A 418 17.16 -13.92 48.82
CA CYS A 418 16.50 -13.46 50.03
C CYS A 418 17.21 -14.16 51.19
N GLU A 419 18.19 -13.49 51.81
CA GLU A 419 18.49 -13.54 53.25
C GLU A 419 19.74 -12.73 53.62
N ILE A 420 19.52 -11.80 54.57
CA ILE A 420 20.42 -11.36 55.66
C ILE A 420 21.62 -10.46 55.28
N ARG A 421 21.57 -9.18 55.70
CA ARG A 421 22.28 -8.71 56.92
C ARG A 421 21.91 -7.27 57.29
N THR A 422 21.32 -7.13 58.47
CA THR A 422 21.27 -5.94 59.32
C THR A 422 22.66 -5.66 59.92
N GLU A 423 23.08 -4.40 59.97
CA GLU A 423 23.90 -3.84 61.07
C GLU A 423 24.03 -2.32 60.92
N ASP A 424 23.96 -1.66 62.07
CA ASP A 424 23.76 -0.23 62.33
C ASP A 424 24.99 0.64 62.02
N THR A 425 24.82 1.97 61.89
CA THR A 425 25.36 2.95 62.86
C THR A 425 25.02 4.41 62.53
N GLU A 426 24.91 5.15 63.64
CA GLU A 426 24.43 6.50 63.88
C GLU A 426 25.29 7.66 63.32
N SER A 427 24.66 8.84 63.41
CA SER A 427 25.19 10.11 63.94
C SER A 427 25.48 11.25 62.94
N GLY A 428 24.92 12.43 63.26
CA GLY A 428 25.37 13.71 62.71
C GLY A 428 24.29 14.78 62.54
N GLU A 429 23.84 15.38 63.64
CA GLU A 429 23.08 16.63 63.66
C GLU A 429 23.87 17.83 63.11
N ASN A 430 23.18 18.79 62.47
CA ASN A 430 23.08 20.19 62.93
C ASN A 430 22.53 21.11 61.83
N GLY A 431 21.56 21.96 62.22
CA GLY A 431 20.98 22.99 61.37
C GLY A 431 21.73 24.32 61.41
N ALA A 432 21.35 25.24 60.52
CA ALA A 432 21.22 26.68 60.78
C ALA A 432 20.80 27.43 59.50
N SER A 433 20.15 28.55 59.75
CA SER A 433 19.41 29.47 58.88
C SER A 433 20.24 30.38 57.96
N MET A 434 19.51 30.96 56.98
CA MET A 434 19.46 32.40 56.64
C MET A 434 20.07 32.84 55.28
N HIS A 435 19.18 33.50 54.51
CA HIS A 435 19.33 34.43 53.37
C HIS A 435 20.66 34.56 52.61
N SER A 436 20.60 34.37 51.29
CA SER A 436 21.25 35.27 50.32
C SER A 436 20.61 35.16 48.93
N GLU A 437 20.29 36.33 48.37
CA GLU A 437 19.75 36.57 47.05
C GLU A 437 20.91 36.74 46.04
N LYS A 438 20.93 35.96 44.95
CA LYS A 438 21.23 36.36 43.54
C LYS A 438 21.86 35.26 42.68
N ALA A 439 21.54 35.39 41.39
CA ALA A 439 22.08 34.79 40.16
C ALA A 439 21.41 33.47 39.70
N PRO A 440 20.70 33.47 38.54
CA PRO A 440 20.22 32.23 37.95
C PRO A 440 21.40 31.43 37.41
N LEU A 441 21.48 30.18 37.86
CA LEU A 441 22.44 29.19 37.40
C LEU A 441 22.16 28.92 35.91
N ASN A 442 23.12 29.26 35.05
CA ASN A 442 23.14 28.85 33.64
C ASN A 442 23.13 27.32 33.58
N VAL A 443 21.96 26.75 33.30
CA VAL A 443 21.84 25.40 32.79
C VAL A 443 22.34 25.43 31.34
N PRO A 444 23.36 24.65 30.96
CA PRO A 444 23.71 24.51 29.56
C PRO A 444 22.50 23.90 28.86
N THR A 445 21.92 24.66 27.94
CA THR A 445 20.90 24.19 27.00
C THR A 445 21.54 23.09 26.17
N GLU A 446 21.39 21.83 26.60
CA GLU A 446 21.68 20.68 25.75
C GLU A 446 20.75 20.78 24.54
N ALA A 447 21.40 20.85 23.38
CA ALA A 447 20.88 20.91 22.03
C ALA A 447 19.39 20.55 21.88
N SER A 448 18.56 21.59 21.66
CA SER A 448 17.30 21.45 20.95
C SER A 448 17.59 20.72 19.63
N GLU A 449 16.96 19.56 19.46
CA GLU A 449 16.83 18.92 18.16
C GLU A 449 16.40 19.96 17.11
N ALA A 450 16.98 19.88 15.92
CA ALA A 450 16.75 20.80 14.81
C ALA A 450 15.25 20.92 14.49
N PRO A 451 14.75 22.11 14.13
CA PRO A 451 13.39 22.24 13.63
C PRO A 451 13.31 21.54 12.27
N THR A 452 12.53 20.47 12.18
CA THR A 452 12.19 19.81 10.90
C THR A 452 11.45 20.81 10.02
N GLU A 453 11.96 21.04 8.81
CA GLU A 453 11.53 22.07 7.85
C GLU A 453 10.18 21.74 7.17
N ASP A 454 9.64 20.53 7.39
CA ASP A 454 8.58 19.90 6.57
C ASP A 454 7.17 19.94 7.19
N VAL A 455 6.89 20.91 8.06
CA VAL A 455 5.58 20.97 8.75
C VAL A 455 4.94 22.34 8.63
N ILE A 456 3.79 22.41 7.97
CA ILE A 456 2.99 23.62 7.82
C ILE A 456 2.38 23.99 9.18
N ARG A 457 3.01 24.93 9.87
CA ARG A 457 2.51 25.46 11.15
C ARG A 457 1.46 26.54 10.91
N PRO A 458 0.51 26.77 11.84
CA PRO A 458 -0.40 27.91 11.77
C PRO A 458 0.33 29.25 11.94
N VAL A 459 -0.28 30.35 11.48
CA VAL A 459 0.29 31.70 11.65
C VAL A 459 0.28 32.13 13.13
N ASP A 460 1.43 32.55 13.63
CA ASP A 460 1.59 33.00 15.02
C ASP A 460 0.81 34.28 15.33
N GLY A 461 0.23 34.36 16.53
CA GLY A 461 -0.49 35.55 17.01
C GLY A 461 -1.85 35.82 16.35
N LYS A 462 -2.32 34.97 15.44
CA LYS A 462 -3.64 35.08 14.79
C LYS A 462 -4.68 34.17 15.46
N PRO A 463 -5.98 34.54 15.42
CA PRO A 463 -7.02 33.75 16.08
C PRO A 463 -7.23 32.39 15.37
N ARG A 464 -7.11 31.30 16.14
CA ARG A 464 -7.35 29.93 15.68
C ARG A 464 -8.84 29.62 15.76
N ARG A 465 -9.55 29.72 14.63
CA ARG A 465 -11.02 29.56 14.58
C ARG A 465 -11.38 28.25 13.87
N TRP A 466 -12.20 27.43 14.51
CA TRP A 466 -12.60 26.10 14.01
C TRP A 466 -13.26 26.15 12.61
N PHE A 467 -14.02 27.21 12.32
CA PHE A 467 -14.71 27.34 11.03
C PHE A 467 -13.76 27.61 9.87
N ASN A 468 -12.49 27.96 10.12
CA ASN A 468 -11.48 28.05 9.07
C ASN A 468 -11.14 26.67 8.48
N ALA A 469 -11.41 25.57 9.17
CA ALA A 469 -11.30 24.22 8.61
C ALA A 469 -12.65 23.69 8.11
N VAL A 470 -13.72 23.85 8.90
CA VAL A 470 -15.02 23.23 8.60
C VAL A 470 -15.70 23.81 7.36
N ILE A 471 -15.60 25.13 7.13
CA ILE A 471 -16.25 25.76 5.97
C ILE A 471 -15.63 25.27 4.66
N PRO A 472 -14.29 25.34 4.46
CA PRO A 472 -13.68 24.83 3.23
C PRO A 472 -13.96 23.35 2.99
N ILE A 473 -13.83 22.49 4.01
CA ILE A 473 -14.02 21.04 3.83
C ILE A 473 -15.48 20.72 3.47
N THR A 474 -16.45 21.27 4.21
CA THR A 474 -17.87 21.04 3.93
C THR A 474 -18.26 21.59 2.56
N LEU A 475 -17.74 22.77 2.19
CA LEU A 475 -17.98 23.36 0.87
C LEU A 475 -17.41 22.48 -0.25
N ASN A 476 -16.20 21.95 -0.06
CA ASN A 476 -15.57 21.06 -1.03
C ASN A 476 -16.40 19.80 -1.27
N VAL A 477 -16.80 19.10 -0.19
CA VAL A 477 -17.67 17.92 -0.25
C VAL A 477 -18.98 18.24 -0.96
N LEU A 478 -19.63 19.35 -0.60
CA LEU A 478 -20.89 19.77 -1.20
C LEU A 478 -20.73 20.03 -2.71
N LEU A 479 -19.66 20.71 -3.12
CA LEU A 479 -19.39 21.00 -4.53
C LEU A 479 -19.05 19.75 -5.33
N ILE A 480 -18.40 18.74 -4.73
CA ILE A 480 -18.18 17.44 -5.39
C ILE A 480 -19.53 16.77 -5.67
N VAL A 481 -20.39 16.66 -4.65
CA VAL A 481 -21.71 16.05 -4.80
C VAL A 481 -22.53 16.80 -5.85
N VAL A 482 -22.66 18.13 -5.71
CA VAL A 482 -23.40 18.95 -6.69
C VAL A 482 -22.79 18.83 -8.08
N GLY A 483 -21.47 18.78 -8.20
CA GLY A 483 -20.76 18.61 -9.46
C GLY A 483 -21.11 17.30 -10.16
N ILE A 484 -21.05 16.17 -9.46
CA ILE A 484 -21.41 14.84 -9.98
C ILE A 484 -22.87 14.81 -10.44
N PHE A 485 -23.79 15.33 -9.61
CA PHE A 485 -25.21 15.41 -9.98
C PHE A 485 -25.45 16.31 -11.19
N ALA A 486 -24.77 17.46 -11.27
CA ALA A 486 -24.95 18.41 -12.35
C ALA A 486 -24.40 17.86 -13.68
N THR A 487 -23.19 17.30 -13.68
CA THR A 487 -22.58 16.72 -14.88
C THR A 487 -23.34 15.46 -15.32
N GLY A 488 -23.73 14.62 -14.37
CA GLY A 488 -24.50 13.40 -14.63
C GLY A 488 -25.89 13.67 -15.18
N TYR A 489 -26.57 14.70 -14.67
CA TYR A 489 -27.88 15.10 -15.18
C TYR A 489 -27.79 15.62 -16.62
N HIS A 490 -26.75 16.40 -16.94
CA HIS A 490 -26.50 16.85 -18.31
C HIS A 490 -26.13 15.70 -19.25
N ALA A 491 -25.38 14.70 -18.77
CA ALA A 491 -25.05 13.52 -19.55
C ALA A 491 -26.31 12.67 -19.85
N ALA A 492 -27.12 12.39 -18.82
CA ALA A 492 -28.36 11.65 -18.97
C ALA A 492 -29.37 12.37 -19.90
N LEU A 493 -29.49 13.70 -19.79
CA LEU A 493 -30.32 14.49 -20.70
C LEU A 493 -29.84 14.40 -22.16
N LYS A 494 -28.53 14.44 -22.41
CA LYS A 494 -27.98 14.29 -23.75
C LYS A 494 -28.29 12.91 -24.34
N MET A 495 -28.21 11.85 -23.54
CA MET A 495 -28.55 10.49 -23.97
C MET A 495 -30.04 10.36 -24.29
N GLN A 496 -30.90 10.95 -23.46
CA GLN A 496 -32.35 10.98 -23.69
C GLN A 496 -32.70 11.76 -24.96
N GLN A 497 -32.04 12.90 -25.20
CA GLN A 497 -32.19 13.70 -26.43
C GLN A 497 -31.66 12.98 -27.67
N ALA A 498 -30.68 12.10 -27.53
CA ALA A 498 -30.18 11.23 -28.59
C ALA A 498 -31.11 10.02 -28.88
N GLY A 499 -32.26 9.93 -28.22
CA GLY A 499 -33.25 8.87 -28.43
C GLY A 499 -32.96 7.57 -27.69
N GLN A 500 -32.04 7.57 -26.71
CA GLN A 500 -31.85 6.42 -25.81
C GLN A 500 -32.87 6.49 -24.66
N ASP A 501 -33.46 5.34 -24.31
CA ASP A 501 -34.44 5.23 -23.23
C ASP A 501 -33.73 5.18 -21.87
N VAL A 502 -33.24 6.35 -21.44
CA VAL A 502 -32.48 6.54 -20.19
C VAL A 502 -33.38 7.23 -19.16
N SER A 503 -33.61 6.59 -18.02
CA SER A 503 -34.36 7.19 -16.92
C SER A 503 -33.54 8.25 -16.19
N LEU A 504 -34.15 9.40 -15.88
CA LEU A 504 -33.56 10.45 -15.03
C LEU A 504 -33.68 10.11 -13.54
N ASP A 505 -33.37 8.87 -13.16
CA ASP A 505 -33.33 8.47 -11.75
C ASP A 505 -31.98 8.89 -11.12
N VAL A 506 -31.94 8.92 -9.79
CA VAL A 506 -30.75 9.34 -9.04
C VAL A 506 -29.55 8.45 -9.34
N ASN A 507 -29.74 7.13 -9.45
CA ASN A 507 -28.63 6.21 -9.66
C ASN A 507 -28.01 6.38 -11.06
N THR A 508 -28.83 6.54 -12.10
CA THR A 508 -28.38 6.75 -13.47
C THR A 508 -27.72 8.12 -13.63
N VAL A 509 -28.27 9.16 -12.99
CA VAL A 509 -27.64 10.48 -12.99
C VAL A 509 -26.26 10.40 -12.34
N VAL A 510 -26.14 9.81 -11.15
CA VAL A 510 -24.86 9.71 -10.45
C VAL A 510 -23.88 8.82 -11.21
N SER A 511 -24.32 7.70 -11.80
CA SER A 511 -23.45 6.80 -12.55
C SER A 511 -22.89 7.39 -13.85
N ASN A 512 -23.58 8.36 -14.43
CA ASN A 512 -23.14 9.09 -15.63
C ASN A 512 -22.42 10.41 -15.28
N GLY A 513 -22.20 10.71 -14.00
CA GLY A 513 -21.51 11.92 -13.56
C GLY A 513 -20.03 11.91 -13.89
N ASP A 514 -19.50 13.06 -14.30
CA ASP A 514 -18.05 13.28 -14.42
C ASP A 514 -17.47 13.60 -13.03
N SER A 515 -16.98 12.55 -12.37
CA SER A 515 -16.37 12.63 -11.04
C SER A 515 -15.07 13.43 -11.03
N TYR A 516 -14.24 13.29 -12.09
CA TYR A 516 -12.96 14.00 -12.18
C TYR A 516 -13.14 15.50 -12.31
N GLY A 517 -14.03 15.94 -13.21
CA GLY A 517 -14.38 17.34 -13.35
C GLY A 517 -14.90 17.92 -12.04
N ALA A 518 -15.83 17.22 -11.37
CA ALA A 518 -16.38 17.65 -10.09
C ALA A 518 -15.30 17.84 -9.02
N LEU A 519 -14.34 16.91 -8.90
CA LEU A 519 -13.23 16.97 -7.96
C LEU A 519 -12.29 18.18 -8.21
N ILE A 520 -11.92 18.44 -9.46
CA ILE A 520 -11.06 19.57 -9.84
C ILE A 520 -11.75 20.90 -9.53
N TYR A 521 -12.98 21.09 -10.00
CA TYR A 521 -13.68 22.36 -9.81
C TYR A 521 -14.01 22.64 -8.35
N ALA A 522 -14.39 21.60 -7.59
CA ALA A 522 -14.65 21.75 -6.16
C ALA A 522 -13.39 22.17 -5.39
N SER A 523 -12.24 21.53 -5.63
CA SER A 523 -10.96 21.83 -4.97
C SER A 523 -10.41 23.21 -5.34
N LEU A 524 -10.50 23.60 -6.62
CA LEU A 524 -10.14 24.94 -7.08
C LEU A 524 -11.04 26.02 -6.46
N PHE A 525 -12.36 25.90 -6.60
CA PHE A 525 -13.31 26.90 -6.11
C PHE A 525 -13.22 27.07 -4.59
N THR A 526 -13.08 25.95 -3.86
CA THR A 526 -12.92 25.99 -2.40
C THR A 526 -11.61 26.66 -2.00
N SER A 527 -10.52 26.46 -2.75
CA SER A 527 -9.25 27.15 -2.52
C SER A 527 -9.43 28.67 -2.65
N ILE A 528 -10.13 29.14 -3.69
CA ILE A 528 -10.42 30.57 -3.91
C ILE A 528 -11.26 31.15 -2.75
N VAL A 529 -12.30 30.43 -2.33
CA VAL A 529 -13.14 30.83 -1.18
C VAL A 529 -12.31 30.90 0.10
N SER A 530 -11.44 29.92 0.33
CA SER A 530 -10.55 29.88 1.50
C SER A 530 -9.58 31.07 1.52
N ILE A 531 -8.92 31.36 0.40
CA ILE A 531 -8.03 32.52 0.25
C ILE A 531 -8.79 33.82 0.55
N THR A 532 -9.98 33.97 0.00
CA THR A 532 -10.83 35.15 0.20
C THR A 532 -11.24 35.29 1.67
N MET A 533 -11.65 34.20 2.29
CA MET A 533 -12.05 34.13 3.68
C MET A 533 -10.90 34.47 4.64
N TYR A 534 -9.70 33.91 4.41
CA TYR A 534 -8.53 34.19 5.26
C TYR A 534 -8.00 35.61 5.10
N LYS A 535 -8.12 36.19 3.90
CA LYS A 535 -7.85 37.61 3.66
C LYS A 535 -8.84 38.49 4.42
N ALA A 536 -10.15 38.20 4.31
CA ALA A 536 -11.20 38.95 4.99
C ALA A 536 -11.02 38.93 6.52
N GLN A 537 -10.56 37.80 7.07
CA GLN A 537 -10.24 37.65 8.49
C GLN A 537 -8.89 38.23 8.90
N ARG A 538 -8.11 38.78 7.96
CA ARG A 538 -6.74 39.31 8.18
C ARG A 538 -5.80 38.27 8.79
N ILE A 539 -5.94 37.00 8.39
CA ILE A 539 -5.07 35.89 8.82
C ILE A 539 -3.87 35.79 7.87
N LEU A 540 -4.14 35.70 6.56
CA LEU A 540 -3.13 35.57 5.50
C LEU A 540 -3.39 36.59 4.38
N ALA A 541 -2.33 37.18 3.84
CA ALA A 541 -2.43 37.96 2.60
C ALA A 541 -2.54 37.02 1.40
N VAL A 542 -3.12 37.48 0.29
CA VAL A 542 -3.30 36.65 -0.93
C VAL A 542 -1.98 36.07 -1.43
N LYS A 543 -0.90 36.87 -1.41
CA LYS A 543 0.44 36.43 -1.81
C LYS A 543 0.94 35.27 -0.95
N ASP A 544 0.79 35.40 0.37
CA ASP A 544 1.20 34.35 1.31
C ASP A 544 0.32 33.11 1.15
N SER A 545 -0.99 33.30 0.97
CA SER A 545 -1.90 32.18 0.71
C SER A 545 -1.48 31.39 -0.53
N LEU A 546 -1.12 32.07 -1.63
CA LEU A 546 -0.62 31.39 -2.83
C LEU A 546 0.71 30.67 -2.59
N SER A 547 1.64 31.25 -1.82
CA SER A 547 2.90 30.56 -1.51
C SER A 547 2.68 29.31 -0.67
N TYR A 548 1.81 29.35 0.34
CA TYR A 548 1.47 28.17 1.14
C TYR A 548 0.66 27.13 0.35
N TRP A 549 -0.18 27.56 -0.58
CA TRP A 549 -0.86 26.64 -1.50
C TRP A 549 0.18 25.84 -2.32
N VAL A 550 1.23 26.49 -2.83
CA VAL A 550 2.34 25.81 -3.53
C VAL A 550 3.14 24.89 -2.60
N VAL A 551 3.34 25.27 -1.33
CA VAL A 551 3.96 24.37 -0.34
C VAL A 551 3.13 23.09 -0.23
N GLY A 552 1.81 23.18 -0.14
CA GLY A 552 0.93 22.00 -0.14
C GLY A 552 1.12 21.10 -1.36
N VAL A 553 1.27 21.69 -2.55
CA VAL A 553 1.57 20.93 -3.78
C VAL A 553 2.91 20.21 -3.70
N LYS A 554 3.92 20.79 -3.04
CA LYS A 554 5.23 20.15 -2.85
C LYS A 554 5.17 18.96 -1.90
N GLU A 555 4.33 19.01 -0.87
CA GLU A 555 4.16 17.90 0.09
C GLU A 555 3.68 16.61 -0.58
N VAL A 556 2.87 16.70 -1.64
CA VAL A 556 2.35 15.54 -2.38
C VAL A 556 3.22 15.10 -3.57
N PHE A 557 4.43 15.66 -3.72
CA PHE A 557 5.30 15.38 -4.85
C PHE A 557 5.74 13.92 -4.92
N GLU A 558 6.20 13.34 -3.81
CA GLU A 558 6.62 11.93 -3.76
C GLU A 558 5.46 10.96 -4.08
N PRO A 559 4.27 11.09 -3.46
CA PRO A 559 3.09 10.32 -3.85
C PRO A 559 2.72 10.41 -5.34
N VAL A 560 2.82 11.60 -5.93
CA VAL A 560 2.58 11.82 -7.36
C VAL A 560 3.62 11.09 -8.23
N LEU A 561 4.90 11.11 -7.85
CA LEU A 561 5.93 10.33 -8.56
C LEU A 561 5.67 8.83 -8.48
N ILE A 562 5.26 8.32 -7.33
CA ILE A 562 4.87 6.91 -7.15
C ILE A 562 3.70 6.58 -8.08
N LEU A 563 2.70 7.46 -8.20
CA LEU A 563 1.54 7.28 -9.07
C LEU A 563 1.95 7.20 -10.55
N ILE A 564 2.81 8.12 -11.01
CA ILE A 564 3.32 8.14 -12.39
C ILE A 564 4.07 6.83 -12.71
N LEU A 565 4.92 6.37 -11.78
CA LEU A 565 5.64 5.11 -11.96
C LEU A 565 4.70 3.90 -11.89
N ALA A 566 3.62 3.96 -11.11
CA ALA A 566 2.58 2.92 -11.05
C ALA A 566 1.84 2.77 -12.38
N TRP A 567 1.42 3.88 -12.98
CA TRP A 567 0.83 3.88 -14.33
C TRP A 567 1.83 3.37 -15.37
N SER A 568 3.08 3.83 -15.29
CA SER A 568 4.16 3.41 -16.21
C SER A 568 4.40 1.90 -16.18
N ILE A 569 4.48 1.31 -14.98
CA ILE A 569 4.69 -0.14 -14.85
C ILE A 569 3.43 -0.90 -15.26
N GLY A 570 2.24 -0.34 -15.01
CA GLY A 570 0.97 -0.87 -15.47
C GLY A 570 0.93 -1.02 -17.00
N LEU A 571 1.39 -0.01 -17.74
CA LEU A 571 1.52 -0.06 -19.20
C LEU A 571 2.52 -1.15 -19.63
N ALA A 572 3.72 -1.16 -19.04
CA ALA A 572 4.76 -2.12 -19.39
C ALA A 572 4.36 -3.58 -19.09
N LEU A 573 3.68 -3.83 -17.96
CA LEU A 573 3.19 -5.16 -17.59
C LEU A 573 2.03 -5.63 -18.47
N SER A 574 1.21 -4.69 -18.96
CA SER A 574 0.13 -4.95 -19.91
C SER A 574 0.70 -5.41 -21.26
N GLU A 575 1.75 -4.76 -21.76
CA GLU A 575 2.46 -5.18 -22.97
C GLU A 575 3.10 -6.57 -22.83
N LEU A 576 3.65 -6.86 -21.65
CA LEU A 576 4.15 -8.20 -21.31
C LEU A 576 3.04 -9.25 -21.12
N ARG A 577 1.77 -8.85 -21.15
CA ARG A 577 0.59 -9.73 -20.93
C ARG A 577 0.68 -10.52 -19.63
N THR A 578 1.24 -9.88 -18.61
CA THR A 578 1.54 -10.49 -17.31
C THR A 578 0.31 -11.14 -16.68
N ALA A 579 -0.87 -10.53 -16.84
CA ALA A 579 -2.14 -11.05 -16.36
C ALA A 579 -2.46 -12.46 -16.93
N HIS A 580 -2.33 -12.63 -18.25
CA HIS A 580 -2.63 -13.90 -18.92
C HIS A 580 -1.69 -15.01 -18.45
N PHE A 581 -0.42 -14.70 -18.23
CA PHE A 581 0.52 -15.68 -17.70
C PHE A 581 0.21 -16.07 -16.25
N ILE A 582 -0.03 -15.10 -15.36
CA ILE A 582 -0.34 -15.41 -13.97
C ILE A 582 -1.56 -16.33 -13.91
N VAL A 583 -2.57 -16.07 -14.75
CA VAL A 583 -3.74 -16.92 -14.88
C VAL A 583 -3.37 -18.29 -15.44
N SER A 584 -2.57 -18.39 -16.50
CA SER A 584 -2.21 -19.69 -17.09
C SER A 584 -1.43 -20.60 -16.14
N VAL A 585 -0.60 -20.03 -15.26
CA VAL A 585 0.12 -20.77 -14.21
C VAL A 585 -0.76 -21.12 -13.02
N LEU A 586 -1.68 -20.22 -12.63
CA LEU A 586 -2.54 -20.42 -11.46
C LEU A 586 -3.85 -21.15 -11.79
N HIS A 587 -4.17 -21.34 -13.08
CA HIS A 587 -5.37 -22.01 -13.54
C HIS A 587 -5.44 -23.43 -12.95
N GLY A 588 -6.48 -23.71 -12.17
CA GLY A 588 -6.67 -24.99 -11.46
C GLY A 588 -5.95 -25.12 -10.11
N SER A 589 -5.07 -24.18 -9.73
CA SER A 589 -4.35 -24.19 -8.43
C SER A 589 -4.87 -23.15 -7.43
N LEU A 590 -5.53 -22.09 -7.92
CA LEU A 590 -6.04 -21.00 -7.09
C LEU A 590 -7.58 -21.02 -7.07
N ASP A 591 -8.17 -21.19 -5.88
CA ASP A 591 -9.62 -21.03 -5.69
C ASP A 591 -9.97 -19.54 -5.75
N PRO A 592 -10.80 -19.08 -6.71
CA PRO A 592 -11.19 -17.67 -6.82
C PRO A 592 -11.78 -17.10 -5.52
N ARG A 593 -12.37 -17.95 -4.67
CA ARG A 593 -12.95 -17.56 -3.37
C ARG A 593 -11.91 -17.12 -2.35
N LEU A 594 -10.65 -17.55 -2.50
CA LEU A 594 -9.54 -17.17 -1.60
C LEU A 594 -8.80 -15.92 -2.08
N LEU A 595 -9.09 -15.43 -3.29
CA LEU A 595 -8.31 -14.39 -3.95
C LEU A 595 -8.19 -13.13 -3.10
N SER A 596 -9.30 -12.56 -2.66
CA SER A 596 -9.36 -11.34 -1.84
C SER A 596 -8.58 -11.51 -0.53
N THR A 597 -8.66 -12.68 0.10
CA THR A 597 -7.90 -13.00 1.32
C THR A 597 -6.38 -13.03 1.05
N LEU A 598 -5.95 -13.66 -0.04
CA LEU A 598 -4.54 -13.72 -0.40
C LEU A 598 -3.98 -12.34 -0.79
N ILE A 599 -4.77 -11.54 -1.51
CA ILE A 599 -4.44 -10.16 -1.86
C ILE A 599 -4.26 -9.33 -0.58
N PHE A 600 -5.21 -9.40 0.36
CA PHE A 600 -5.13 -8.68 1.62
C PHE A 600 -3.87 -9.05 2.41
N LEU A 601 -3.60 -10.35 2.59
CA LEU A 601 -2.41 -10.82 3.33
C LEU A 601 -1.10 -10.40 2.65
N THR A 602 -1.04 -10.46 1.32
CA THR A 602 0.13 -10.02 0.56
C THR A 602 0.33 -8.51 0.70
N SER A 603 -0.76 -7.74 0.62
CA SER A 603 -0.76 -6.29 0.84
C SER A 603 -0.28 -5.93 2.25
N CYS A 604 -0.74 -6.62 3.29
CA CYS A 604 -0.26 -6.45 4.66
C CYS A 604 1.26 -6.66 4.77
N VAL A 605 1.80 -7.72 4.15
CA VAL A 605 3.24 -8.02 4.20
C VAL A 605 4.06 -6.98 3.46
N ILE A 606 3.67 -6.63 2.23
CA ILE A 606 4.39 -5.63 1.43
C ILE A 606 4.38 -4.30 2.18
N SER A 607 3.21 -3.83 2.62
CA SER A 607 3.06 -2.56 3.33
C SER A 607 3.83 -2.53 4.66
N PHE A 608 3.87 -3.63 5.41
CA PHE A 608 4.64 -3.68 6.64
C PHE A 608 6.15 -3.59 6.38
N VAL A 609 6.64 -4.25 5.32
CA VAL A 609 8.07 -4.28 4.98
C VAL A 609 8.55 -2.96 4.36
N THR A 610 7.72 -2.32 3.54
CA THR A 610 8.04 -1.06 2.89
C THR A 610 7.74 0.15 3.76
N GLY A 611 6.78 0.03 4.69
CA GLY A 611 6.29 1.14 5.51
C GLY A 611 5.46 2.16 4.74
N THR A 612 5.02 1.85 3.51
CA THR A 612 4.27 2.82 2.68
C THR A 612 3.00 2.20 2.12
N SER A 613 1.87 2.87 2.35
CA SER A 613 0.55 2.50 1.83
C SER A 613 0.46 2.74 0.33
N TRP A 614 0.78 3.96 -0.11
CA TRP A 614 0.78 4.41 -1.50
C TRP A 614 1.59 3.46 -2.38
N GLY A 615 2.82 3.18 -1.99
CA GLY A 615 3.69 2.27 -2.73
C GLY A 615 3.17 0.84 -2.81
N THR A 616 2.50 0.35 -1.76
CA THR A 616 1.89 -0.98 -1.77
C THR A 616 0.75 -1.07 -2.78
N MET A 617 -0.08 -0.03 -2.87
CA MET A 617 -1.16 0.05 -3.84
C MET A 617 -0.60 0.12 -5.27
N ALA A 618 0.39 0.98 -5.54
CA ALA A 618 1.07 1.06 -6.83
C ALA A 618 1.60 -0.30 -7.34
N ILE A 619 2.12 -1.12 -6.43
CA ILE A 619 2.66 -2.44 -6.78
C ILE A 619 1.55 -3.45 -7.05
N LEU A 620 0.49 -3.45 -6.23
CA LEU A 620 -0.52 -4.51 -6.26
C LEU A 620 -1.64 -4.29 -7.26
N PHE A 621 -2.04 -3.05 -7.57
CA PHE A 621 -3.10 -2.79 -8.55
C PHE A 621 -2.83 -3.44 -9.92
N PRO A 622 -1.68 -3.17 -10.59
CA PRO A 622 -1.40 -3.72 -11.91
C PRO A 622 -1.14 -5.24 -11.93
N LEU A 623 -1.07 -5.88 -10.75
CA LEU A 623 -0.85 -7.31 -10.60
C LEU A 623 -2.13 -8.07 -10.23
N ALA A 624 -2.86 -7.56 -9.24
CA ALA A 624 -3.98 -8.25 -8.63
C ALA A 624 -5.31 -7.98 -9.34
N ILE A 625 -5.51 -6.79 -9.90
CA ILE A 625 -6.78 -6.45 -10.57
C ILE A 625 -6.95 -7.20 -11.90
N PRO A 626 -5.94 -7.26 -12.80
CA PRO A 626 -6.05 -8.06 -14.02
C PRO A 626 -6.20 -9.56 -13.72
N LEU A 627 -5.55 -10.05 -12.66
CA LEU A 627 -5.71 -11.43 -12.19
C LEU A 627 -7.14 -11.70 -11.72
N ALA A 628 -7.73 -10.78 -10.95
CA ALA A 628 -9.12 -10.90 -10.53
C ALA A 628 -10.05 -10.92 -11.76
N ALA A 629 -9.93 -9.96 -12.67
CA ALA A 629 -10.75 -9.91 -13.87
C ALA A 629 -10.66 -11.20 -14.72
N ALA A 630 -9.48 -11.81 -14.80
CA ALA A 630 -9.28 -13.02 -15.57
C ALA A 630 -9.80 -14.31 -14.90
N LEU A 631 -9.85 -14.37 -13.56
CA LEU A 631 -10.39 -15.53 -12.82
C LEU A 631 -11.92 -15.58 -12.83
N ARG A 632 -12.59 -14.42 -12.78
CA ARG A 632 -14.04 -14.30 -12.99
C ARG A 632 -14.31 -13.08 -13.87
N PRO A 633 -14.33 -13.27 -15.19
CA PRO A 633 -14.72 -12.22 -16.11
C PRO A 633 -16.12 -11.69 -15.76
N ASN A 634 -16.30 -10.38 -15.89
CA ASN A 634 -17.57 -9.67 -15.66
C ASN A 634 -18.12 -9.71 -14.22
N SER A 635 -17.31 -10.12 -13.23
CA SER A 635 -17.71 -10.03 -11.82
C SER A 635 -17.24 -8.73 -11.20
N GLU A 636 -18.09 -7.70 -11.24
CA GLU A 636 -17.81 -6.43 -10.55
C GLU A 636 -17.60 -6.63 -9.05
N ALA A 637 -18.36 -7.53 -8.42
CA ALA A 637 -18.19 -7.88 -7.01
C ALA A 637 -16.76 -8.34 -6.69
N MET A 638 -16.16 -9.18 -7.54
CA MET A 638 -14.80 -9.67 -7.31
C MET A 638 -13.74 -8.58 -7.54
N LEU A 639 -13.98 -7.65 -8.48
CA LEU A 639 -13.13 -6.48 -8.66
C LEU A 639 -13.19 -5.56 -7.43
N VAL A 640 -14.39 -5.27 -6.92
CA VAL A 640 -14.60 -4.46 -5.71
C VAL A 640 -13.93 -5.11 -4.50
N GLU A 641 -14.03 -6.43 -4.35
CA GLU A 641 -13.34 -7.16 -3.28
C GLU A 641 -11.81 -7.13 -3.44
N ALA A 642 -11.28 -7.29 -4.65
CA ALA A 642 -9.85 -7.22 -4.91
C ALA A 642 -9.29 -5.83 -4.58
N VAL A 643 -9.93 -4.76 -5.10
CA VAL A 643 -9.57 -3.36 -4.82
C VAL A 643 -9.64 -3.09 -3.31
N SER A 644 -10.75 -3.44 -2.66
CA SER A 644 -10.90 -3.22 -1.21
C SER A 644 -9.85 -3.97 -0.39
N SER A 645 -9.44 -5.18 -0.80
CA SER A 645 -8.39 -5.98 -0.15
C SER A 645 -7.01 -5.34 -0.26
N ILE A 646 -6.65 -4.81 -1.44
CA ILE A 646 -5.38 -4.09 -1.65
C ILE A 646 -5.34 -2.88 -0.74
N LEU A 647 -6.37 -2.05 -0.82
CA LEU A 647 -6.44 -0.77 -0.12
C LEU A 647 -6.48 -0.95 1.41
N ALA A 648 -7.21 -1.96 1.91
CA ALA A 648 -7.24 -2.28 3.34
C ALA A 648 -5.90 -2.84 3.84
N GLY A 649 -5.25 -3.74 3.10
CA GLY A 649 -3.95 -4.28 3.51
C GLY A 649 -2.84 -3.23 3.53
N ALA A 650 -2.91 -2.23 2.62
CA ALA A 650 -1.98 -1.12 2.56
C ALA A 650 -2.08 -0.20 3.80
N THR A 651 -3.27 -0.08 4.40
CA THR A 651 -3.45 0.67 5.65
C THR A 651 -2.90 -0.08 6.88
N PHE A 652 -2.94 -1.42 6.89
CA PHE A 652 -2.40 -2.21 8.00
C PHE A 652 -0.90 -2.01 8.17
N GLY A 653 -0.13 -2.13 7.09
CA GLY A 653 1.33 -2.04 7.17
C GLY A 653 1.80 -0.63 7.52
N ASP A 654 1.15 0.40 6.97
CA ASP A 654 1.38 1.80 7.34
C ASP A 654 1.21 2.00 8.86
N GLN A 655 0.18 1.38 9.44
CA GLN A 655 -0.12 1.57 10.86
C GLN A 655 0.85 0.87 11.83
N CYS A 656 1.54 -0.19 11.43
CA CYS A 656 2.38 -0.95 12.35
C CYS A 656 3.84 -1.13 11.93
N SER A 657 4.23 -0.62 10.75
CA SER A 657 5.61 -0.67 10.29
C SER A 657 6.51 0.31 11.05
N PRO A 658 7.67 -0.14 11.58
CA PRO A 658 8.62 0.74 12.25
C PRO A 658 9.24 1.82 11.37
N ILE A 659 9.12 1.70 10.05
CA ILE A 659 9.72 2.62 9.08
C ILE A 659 8.68 3.47 8.35
N SER A 660 7.40 3.33 8.71
CA SER A 660 6.34 4.18 8.15
C SER A 660 6.44 5.60 8.70
N ASP A 661 6.27 6.59 7.82
CA ASP A 661 6.28 7.99 8.18
C ASP A 661 5.13 8.34 9.13
N THR A 662 3.94 7.76 8.95
CA THR A 662 2.79 7.99 9.85
C THR A 662 3.02 7.36 11.22
N SER A 663 3.72 6.22 11.28
CA SER A 663 4.20 5.61 12.53
C SER A 663 5.19 6.51 13.27
N VAL A 664 6.17 7.06 12.54
CA VAL A 664 7.18 7.98 13.07
C VAL A 664 6.54 9.29 13.55
N MET A 665 5.68 9.89 12.74
CA MET A 665 5.00 11.15 13.07
C MET A 665 4.04 10.99 14.26
N SER A 666 3.28 9.89 14.34
CA SER A 666 2.40 9.63 15.49
C SER A 666 3.18 9.49 16.78
N ALA A 667 4.32 8.78 16.75
CA ALA A 667 5.21 8.62 17.90
C ALA A 667 5.84 9.96 18.31
N LEU A 668 6.37 10.72 17.34
CA LEU A 668 6.98 12.03 17.57
C LEU A 668 5.98 13.04 18.14
N ALA A 669 4.81 13.18 17.51
CA ALA A 669 3.76 14.12 17.93
C ALA A 669 3.22 13.80 19.32
N SER A 670 3.16 12.51 19.67
CA SER A 670 2.73 12.04 21.00
C SER A 670 3.86 11.97 22.03
N LYS A 671 5.08 12.39 21.66
CA LYS A 671 6.31 12.31 22.49
C LYS A 671 6.55 10.91 23.07
N CYS A 672 6.27 9.90 22.26
CA CYS A 672 6.44 8.49 22.56
C CYS A 672 7.63 7.92 21.78
N PRO A 673 8.55 7.16 22.40
CA PRO A 673 9.56 6.41 21.65
C PRO A 673 8.92 5.46 20.64
N LEU A 674 9.37 5.54 19.38
CA LEU A 674 8.82 4.76 18.27
C LEU A 674 8.75 3.25 18.55
N ALA A 675 9.81 2.67 19.15
CA ALA A 675 9.81 1.26 19.49
C ALA A 675 8.71 0.88 20.50
N ALA A 676 8.41 1.76 21.46
CA ALA A 676 7.34 1.53 22.43
C ALA A 676 5.97 1.61 21.74
N HIS A 677 5.75 2.61 20.88
CA HIS A 677 4.54 2.74 20.07
C HIS A 677 4.28 1.49 19.23
N ILE A 678 5.27 1.04 18.46
CA ILE A 678 5.14 -0.14 17.59
C ILE A 678 4.84 -1.41 18.39
N THR A 679 5.56 -1.65 19.47
CA THR A 679 5.43 -2.89 20.26
C THR A 679 4.10 -2.98 21.01
N THR A 680 3.54 -1.85 21.47
CA THR A 680 2.24 -1.83 22.15
C THR A 680 1.06 -1.88 21.17
N GLN A 681 1.16 -1.28 19.97
CA GLN A 681 0.08 -1.30 18.99
C GLN A 681 0.00 -2.60 18.16
N LEU A 682 1.12 -3.28 17.92
CA LEU A 682 1.16 -4.43 17.02
C LEU A 682 0.15 -5.55 17.37
N PRO A 683 -0.04 -5.94 18.65
CA PRO A 683 -1.08 -6.92 19.02
C PRO A 683 -2.51 -6.49 18.64
N TYR A 684 -2.79 -5.18 18.68
CA TYR A 684 -4.09 -4.63 18.30
C TYR A 684 -4.25 -4.65 16.78
N ALA A 685 -3.24 -4.22 16.02
CA ALA A 685 -3.23 -4.30 14.56
C ALA A 685 -3.40 -5.74 14.05
N LEU A 686 -2.72 -6.71 14.67
CA LEU A 686 -2.84 -8.12 14.33
C LEU A 686 -4.23 -8.71 14.66
N LEU A 687 -4.85 -8.30 15.76
CA LEU A 687 -6.24 -8.68 16.08
C LEU A 687 -7.20 -8.20 14.99
N VAL A 688 -7.06 -6.94 14.55
CA VAL A 688 -7.89 -6.36 13.49
C VAL A 688 -7.66 -7.10 12.17
N ALA A 689 -6.40 -7.32 11.78
CA ALA A 689 -6.07 -8.07 10.56
C ALA A 689 -6.63 -9.51 10.60
N PHE A 690 -6.54 -10.17 11.75
CA PHE A 690 -7.15 -11.49 11.95
C PHE A 690 -8.68 -11.44 11.82
N ALA A 691 -9.34 -10.47 12.44
CA ALA A 691 -10.78 -10.27 12.31
C ALA A 691 -11.18 -9.99 10.85
N SER A 692 -10.41 -9.18 10.12
CA SER A 692 -10.64 -8.90 8.69
C SER A 692 -10.58 -10.16 7.83
N VAL A 693 -9.68 -11.09 8.14
CA VAL A 693 -9.63 -12.39 7.44
C VAL A 693 -10.77 -13.30 7.89
N ALA A 694 -10.90 -13.53 9.20
CA ALA A 694 -11.78 -14.54 9.77
C ALA A 694 -13.27 -14.21 9.65
N ALA A 695 -13.65 -12.93 9.69
CA ALA A 695 -15.04 -12.46 9.58
C ALA A 695 -15.32 -11.64 8.32
N GLY A 696 -14.30 -11.24 7.57
CA GLY A 696 -14.44 -10.45 6.34
C GLY A 696 -14.11 -11.27 5.10
N TYR A 697 -12.88 -11.14 4.62
CA TYR A 697 -12.45 -11.62 3.31
C TYR A 697 -12.65 -13.12 3.08
N LEU A 698 -12.44 -13.96 4.10
CA LEU A 698 -12.54 -15.41 3.92
C LEU A 698 -14.01 -15.86 3.83
N PRO A 699 -14.90 -15.58 4.80
CA PRO A 699 -16.31 -15.98 4.68
C PRO A 699 -17.06 -15.33 3.52
N VAL A 700 -16.77 -14.05 3.25
CA VAL A 700 -17.40 -13.30 2.14
C VAL A 700 -16.95 -13.88 0.80
N GLY A 701 -15.66 -14.19 0.64
CA GLY A 701 -15.14 -14.84 -0.56
C GLY A 701 -15.77 -16.22 -0.80
N TYR A 702 -16.09 -16.98 0.26
CA TYR A 702 -16.86 -18.24 0.16
C TYR A 702 -18.36 -18.05 -0.06
N GLY A 703 -18.88 -16.82 -0.05
CA GLY A 703 -20.30 -16.52 -0.22
C GLY A 703 -21.16 -16.90 0.97
N LEU A 704 -20.59 -17.02 2.18
CA LEU A 704 -21.36 -17.35 3.39
C LEU A 704 -22.33 -16.23 3.77
N TYR A 705 -21.93 -14.98 3.56
CA TYR A 705 -22.74 -13.79 3.80
C TYR A 705 -22.17 -12.56 3.06
N SER A 706 -22.93 -11.47 3.01
CA SER A 706 -22.51 -10.20 2.41
C SER A 706 -21.50 -9.43 3.27
N SER A 707 -20.73 -8.53 2.66
CA SER A 707 -19.74 -7.69 3.36
C SER A 707 -20.30 -6.96 4.58
N SER A 708 -21.53 -6.46 4.51
CA SER A 708 -22.19 -5.77 5.63
C SER A 708 -22.40 -6.69 6.84
N VAL A 709 -22.76 -7.95 6.60
CA VAL A 709 -22.89 -8.95 7.68
C VAL A 709 -21.51 -9.30 8.24
N GLY A 710 -20.47 -9.36 7.40
CA GLY A 710 -19.09 -9.53 7.83
C GLY A 710 -18.62 -8.44 8.79
N ILE A 711 -19.02 -7.19 8.55
CA ILE A 711 -18.73 -6.08 9.48
C ILE A 711 -19.37 -6.36 10.85
N LEU A 712 -20.62 -6.80 10.88
CA LEU A 712 -21.33 -7.09 12.14
C LEU A 712 -20.70 -8.26 12.89
N VAL A 713 -20.37 -9.35 12.20
CA VAL A 713 -19.71 -10.53 12.78
C VAL A 713 -18.32 -10.15 13.33
N GLY A 714 -17.52 -9.39 12.57
CA GLY A 714 -16.22 -8.93 13.01
C GLY A 714 -16.29 -7.96 14.19
N THR A 715 -17.30 -7.09 14.22
CA THR A 715 -17.59 -6.20 15.37
C THR A 715 -17.86 -7.00 16.63
N LEU A 716 -18.74 -8.01 16.55
CA LEU A 716 -19.06 -8.89 17.66
C LEU A 716 -17.83 -9.68 18.12
N PHE A 717 -17.02 -10.16 17.17
CA PHE A 717 -15.77 -10.85 17.47
C PHE A 717 -14.78 -9.95 18.24
N ILE A 718 -14.55 -8.73 17.77
CA ILE A 718 -13.66 -7.76 18.42
C ILE A 718 -14.19 -7.40 19.81
N PHE A 719 -15.49 -7.12 19.93
CA PHE A 719 -16.14 -6.84 21.21
C PHE A 719 -15.97 -8.00 22.19
N ALA A 720 -16.27 -9.23 21.78
CA ALA A 720 -16.11 -10.42 22.59
C ALA A 720 -14.65 -10.66 22.99
N PHE A 721 -13.71 -10.49 22.05
CA PHE A 721 -12.29 -10.63 22.33
C PHE A 721 -11.80 -9.64 23.38
N VAL A 722 -12.09 -8.34 23.21
CA VAL A 722 -11.72 -7.31 24.19
C VAL A 722 -12.45 -7.53 25.52
N HIS A 723 -13.68 -8.01 25.50
CA HIS A 723 -14.41 -8.32 26.73
C HIS A 723 -13.78 -9.50 27.48
N VAL A 724 -13.34 -10.56 26.80
CA VAL A 724 -12.78 -11.76 27.44
C VAL A 724 -11.32 -11.57 27.87
N PHE A 725 -10.49 -11.05 26.97
CA PHE A 725 -9.03 -10.96 27.15
C PHE A 725 -8.59 -9.60 27.68
N GLY A 726 -9.38 -8.55 27.48
CA GLY A 726 -9.11 -7.23 28.01
C GLY A 726 -9.34 -7.16 29.52
N SER A 727 -8.51 -6.38 30.20
CA SER A 727 -8.63 -6.10 31.62
C SER A 727 -8.72 -4.61 31.84
N THR A 728 -9.43 -4.19 32.90
CA THR A 728 -9.46 -2.77 33.28
C THR A 728 -8.11 -2.38 33.88
N VAL A 729 -7.76 -1.11 33.71
CA VAL A 729 -6.50 -0.54 34.22
C VAL A 729 -6.49 -0.55 35.76
N GLU A 730 -7.68 -0.52 36.39
CA GLU A 730 -7.87 -0.42 37.85
C GLU A 730 -7.58 -1.72 38.62
N LEU A 731 -7.73 -2.91 38.02
CA LEU A 731 -7.60 -4.22 38.71
C LEU A 731 -6.16 -4.55 39.15
N ALA A 732 -5.97 -5.02 40.39
CA ALA A 732 -4.67 -5.38 40.98
C ALA A 732 -3.99 -6.57 40.27
N GLU A 733 -2.65 -6.61 40.17
CA GLU A 733 -1.93 -7.64 39.38
C GLU A 733 -2.21 -9.08 39.80
N GLY A 734 -2.39 -9.33 41.10
CA GLY A 734 -2.72 -10.67 41.63
C GLY A 734 -4.16 -11.14 41.32
N GLU A 735 -5.10 -10.23 41.08
CA GLU A 735 -6.48 -10.58 40.70
C GLU A 735 -6.60 -10.97 39.21
N ILE A 736 -5.59 -10.64 38.41
CA ILE A 736 -5.59 -10.92 36.97
C ILE A 736 -5.20 -12.36 36.71
N ASP A 737 -4.14 -12.87 37.33
CA ASP A 737 -3.77 -14.28 37.16
C ASP A 737 -4.92 -15.19 37.61
N ALA A 738 -5.57 -14.84 38.72
CA ALA A 738 -6.76 -15.56 39.17
C ALA A 738 -7.94 -15.41 38.18
N SER A 739 -8.32 -14.20 37.78
CA SER A 739 -9.51 -13.98 36.93
C SER A 739 -9.32 -14.37 35.47
N PHE A 740 -8.12 -14.21 34.90
CA PHE A 740 -7.75 -14.65 33.55
C PHE A 740 -7.72 -16.17 33.48
N VAL A 741 -7.05 -16.85 34.43
CA VAL A 741 -7.04 -18.32 34.49
C VAL A 741 -8.45 -18.87 34.71
N GLN A 742 -9.26 -18.23 35.56
CA GLN A 742 -10.67 -18.61 35.77
C GLN A 742 -11.50 -18.46 34.48
N ARG A 743 -11.37 -17.32 33.76
CA ARG A 743 -12.10 -17.08 32.50
C ARG A 743 -11.68 -18.04 31.39
N VAL A 744 -10.38 -18.30 31.22
CA VAL A 744 -9.86 -19.26 30.25
C VAL A 744 -10.32 -20.69 30.62
N ARG A 745 -10.28 -21.07 31.90
CA ARG A 745 -10.81 -22.37 32.36
C ARG A 745 -12.30 -22.52 32.07
N LEU A 746 -13.11 -21.49 32.30
CA LEU A 746 -14.55 -21.51 32.00
C LEU A 746 -14.82 -21.62 30.49
N LEU A 747 -14.06 -20.93 29.65
CA LEU A 747 -14.17 -21.02 28.19
C LEU A 747 -13.75 -22.40 27.67
N VAL A 748 -12.64 -22.95 28.18
CA VAL A 748 -12.19 -24.30 27.82
C VAL A 748 -13.20 -25.34 28.30
N ALA A 749 -13.73 -25.20 29.52
CA ALA A 749 -14.77 -26.09 30.04
C ALA A 749 -16.05 -26.02 29.21
N ALA A 750 -16.53 -24.82 28.85
CA ALA A 750 -17.70 -24.64 27.99
C ALA A 750 -17.50 -25.21 26.58
N SER A 751 -16.30 -25.06 26.02
CA SER A 751 -15.94 -25.59 24.69
C SER A 751 -15.86 -27.12 24.70
N VAL A 752 -15.28 -27.70 25.76
CA VAL A 752 -15.20 -29.15 25.97
C VAL A 752 -16.60 -29.74 26.19
N ASP A 753 -17.47 -29.08 26.95
CA ASP A 753 -18.85 -29.50 27.16
C ASP A 753 -19.70 -29.39 25.88
N ALA A 754 -19.49 -28.36 25.06
CA ALA A 754 -20.16 -28.23 23.76
C ALA A 754 -19.69 -29.31 22.77
N CYS A 755 -18.41 -29.70 22.84
CA CYS A 755 -17.84 -30.77 22.03
C CYS A 755 -18.28 -32.18 22.50
N LYS A 756 -18.56 -32.38 23.80
CA LYS A 756 -19.12 -33.62 24.35
C LYS A 756 -20.62 -33.80 24.10
N ARG A 757 -21.35 -32.73 23.83
CA ARG A 757 -22.80 -32.75 23.54
C ARG A 757 -23.13 -32.91 22.06
N LYS A 758 -22.15 -32.73 21.18
CA LYS A 758 -22.20 -33.13 19.77
C LYS A 758 -21.59 -34.51 19.62
#